data_AF-A0A2K8MF71-F1
#
_entry.id   AF-A0A2K8MF71-F1
#
_cell.length_a   1.000
_cell.length_b   1.000
_cell.length_c   1.000
_cell.angle_alpha   90.00
_cell.angle_beta   90.00
_cell.angle_gamma   90.00
#
_symmetry.space_group_name_H-M   'P 1'
#
loop_
_entity.id
_entity.type
_entity.pdbx_description
1 polymer ?
#
loop_
_entity_poly.entity_id
_entity_poly.type
_entity_poly.pdbx_seq_one_letter_code
_entity_poly.pdbx_strand_id
1 'polypeptide(L)'
;MERVSEGVFVEAGGLVVTIAESNEVRAAVRGREARAPVATDLRAALIAADFDIVAELDLTADGRPLRGSARPELAVAIGANEGAVLLIETAGGVLHWALPEVRDEGTAQRRGGRGGLARFDLTQVVGDTLEPPARRGPVLDWIADKLIDPVRTIVLRFVVSKAIDVAVQRIEGDNPTGPVLIRDIDPSQWVTAPIGDTLPQGRPLRILLMIHGTFSSTVGSFGHLAGLAEGRSFLDAALSRYDLILGHDHKTLAEEPRANAEAILATLTSLKLPSGSTIDAVAYSRGGLVYRVLAEELLPLSGLEATLGSAVFVGCTNGGTNLAEPQNWAAMVDTYTNILVTGARALSAAVSGGALSPVVTVSIRTLGRFVQMFSQVAISERRVPGLAAMEPDGELVRRLNRAGAQPAPARYLAVTANFEPRMQAGKALSTELAGFLADRITDRLFAEDNDLVVHTRAMTEFGDRKLEPAAVHPLDDGEIYHTVYFGEAAVAQVLASWLTPADGLTRTLDANAGPRRRVSLPGSARDLSRLRRGPGAALLESPATLPAPSAPAPVDRFIAAEMESYPVIERAANVYVTVSPESVIALASATASQARITLDSALPLDVALIPHCNCAVRGDAVRSIDVAEPGEQVLRFTIDGISPGSAELLIEARQGNATVASFLLAPIFVAQVQAPLSVSQPLASPELAGGDFPVLRIYEFYGANGALTLRFDLICDKPAYAESGESTLPPSFDLRSYVLDTLDEIEAAWTASGSAVPGSLAAQEAQAAYATFIAAFRARAIVRTNEIVPKALRETLWAHRDEIKSIQVISQEPLLPWELMYITDPSGKSNEKRGFLTEWGLVRWLHGVRPAGRDLVRDRMRTHYVIPKYLDPANTLSGALEERAVLKGHFPDIEKVTPTSLAVQDFLAEPHGCELLHFACHGIAEQRAVISADLLMEGLPRNGNVLDDRLSADQVKTTLSLAPDACTLVFLNSCQTGRAGEGIVGVGGFADAFLRPYSRNGAMAFVGALWSISDSLSLTFVDAFYEALLAGATLVEAAALARKACADGSDFTWLAYTVYGNPMARIVGAIGEQAQPERLRK
;
A
#
# COMPACT_ATOMS: atom_id res chain seq x y z
N MET A 1 -27.83 14.11 -31.00
CA MET A 1 -26.93 14.34 -29.85
C MET A 1 -26.06 15.58 -29.99
N GLU A 2 -26.12 16.48 -29.01
CA GLU A 2 -25.28 17.67 -28.82
C GLU A 2 -24.14 17.37 -27.83
N ARG A 3 -22.94 17.93 -28.02
CA ARG A 3 -21.81 17.74 -27.10
C ARG A 3 -21.92 18.73 -25.95
N VAL A 4 -21.99 18.21 -24.72
CA VAL A 4 -22.16 19.04 -23.49
C VAL A 4 -20.85 19.15 -22.71
N SER A 5 -20.00 18.13 -22.71
CA SER A 5 -18.64 18.16 -22.14
C SER A 5 -17.67 17.38 -23.04
N GLU A 6 -16.38 17.34 -22.71
CA GLU A 6 -15.42 16.50 -23.41
C GLU A 6 -15.79 15.02 -23.32
N GLY A 7 -16.09 14.41 -24.48
CA GLY A 7 -16.53 13.02 -24.55
C GLY A 7 -17.93 12.74 -24.01
N VAL A 8 -18.75 13.76 -23.68
CA VAL A 8 -20.14 13.57 -23.21
C VAL A 8 -21.12 14.24 -24.16
N PHE A 9 -22.09 13.47 -24.63
CA PHE A 9 -23.09 13.87 -25.61
C PHE A 9 -24.49 13.63 -25.05
N VAL A 10 -25.43 14.53 -25.32
CA VAL A 10 -26.81 14.39 -24.87
C VAL A 10 -27.78 14.62 -26.02
N GLU A 11 -28.76 13.76 -26.14
CA GLU A 11 -29.99 14.01 -26.88
C GLU A 11 -31.03 14.49 -25.88
N ALA A 12 -31.22 15.81 -25.83
CA ALA A 12 -31.99 16.44 -24.76
C ALA A 12 -33.47 16.00 -24.75
N GLY A 13 -34.09 15.75 -25.91
CA GLY A 13 -35.44 15.16 -26.00
C GLY A 13 -36.47 15.73 -25.02
N GLY A 14 -36.50 17.05 -24.74
CA GLY A 14 -37.40 17.66 -23.71
C GLY A 14 -36.75 17.98 -22.35
N LEU A 15 -35.44 17.74 -22.20
CA LEU A 15 -34.65 18.09 -21.01
C LEU A 15 -33.80 19.34 -21.25
N VAL A 16 -33.67 20.15 -20.21
CA VAL A 16 -32.61 21.15 -20.09
C VAL A 16 -31.43 20.51 -19.35
N VAL A 17 -30.28 20.47 -20.01
CA VAL A 17 -29.02 19.99 -19.42
C VAL A 17 -28.08 21.16 -19.21
N THR A 18 -27.62 21.33 -17.98
CA THR A 18 -26.62 22.34 -17.62
C THR A 18 -25.43 21.69 -16.93
N ILE A 19 -24.20 22.12 -17.27
CA ILE A 19 -23.00 21.71 -16.54
C ILE A 19 -23.07 22.33 -15.14
N ALA A 20 -22.85 21.53 -14.10
CA ALA A 20 -22.79 22.03 -12.73
C ALA A 20 -21.53 22.90 -12.55
N GLU A 21 -21.68 24.23 -12.42
CA GLU A 21 -20.57 25.12 -12.07
C GLU A 21 -20.18 24.97 -10.58
N SER A 22 -18.90 25.16 -10.27
CA SER A 22 -18.36 25.12 -8.90
C SER A 22 -19.20 25.96 -7.93
N ASN A 23 -19.50 25.38 -6.76
CA ASN A 23 -20.44 25.90 -5.74
C ASN A 23 -20.25 27.38 -5.34
N GLU A 24 -19.09 27.99 -5.61
CA GLU A 24 -18.82 29.41 -5.35
C GLU A 24 -19.68 30.38 -6.19
N VAL A 25 -20.17 29.98 -7.37
CA VAL A 25 -20.91 30.88 -8.28
C VAL A 25 -22.42 30.90 -8.01
N ARG A 26 -23.02 29.80 -7.52
CA ARG A 26 -24.47 29.70 -7.29
C ARG A 26 -24.98 30.42 -6.04
N ALA A 27 -24.14 30.56 -5.01
CA ALA A 27 -24.53 31.24 -3.76
C ALA A 27 -24.81 32.74 -3.96
N ALA A 28 -24.31 33.35 -5.04
CA ALA A 28 -24.47 34.78 -5.32
C ALA A 28 -25.78 35.14 -6.06
N VAL A 29 -26.48 34.19 -6.69
CA VAL A 29 -27.53 34.53 -7.69
C VAL A 29 -28.96 34.16 -7.27
N ARG A 30 -29.19 33.21 -6.36
CA ARG A 30 -30.55 32.88 -5.87
C ARG A 30 -30.50 32.46 -4.41
N GLY A 31 -31.09 33.23 -3.51
CA GLY A 31 -31.18 32.96 -2.07
C GLY A 31 -31.99 31.73 -1.69
N ARG A 32 -31.55 30.53 -2.12
CA ARG A 32 -31.94 29.23 -1.57
C ARG A 32 -30.81 28.76 -0.67
N GLU A 33 -31.17 28.18 0.48
CA GLU A 33 -30.21 27.59 1.42
C GLU A 33 -29.22 26.67 0.70
N ALA A 34 -27.93 26.86 0.98
CA ALA A 34 -26.87 26.03 0.43
C ALA A 34 -27.04 24.58 0.96
N ARG A 35 -27.16 23.62 0.05
CA ARG A 35 -27.14 22.18 0.41
C ARG A 35 -25.77 21.83 1.02
N ALA A 36 -25.80 21.08 2.12
CA ALA A 36 -24.64 20.72 2.96
C ALA A 36 -23.61 19.80 2.22
N PRO A 37 -22.36 19.68 2.73
CA PRO A 37 -21.14 19.37 1.97
C PRO A 37 -20.90 17.86 1.67
N VAL A 38 -21.90 17.13 1.19
CA VAL A 38 -21.73 15.71 0.80
C VAL A 38 -21.04 15.56 -0.57
N ALA A 39 -21.00 16.64 -1.36
CA ALA A 39 -20.40 16.63 -2.69
C ALA A 39 -18.87 16.39 -2.68
N THR A 40 -18.14 16.84 -1.66
CA THR A 40 -16.67 16.68 -1.61
C THR A 40 -16.26 15.26 -1.23
N ASP A 41 -16.97 14.67 -0.27
CA ASP A 41 -16.62 13.36 0.30
C ASP A 41 -17.01 12.20 -0.62
N LEU A 42 -18.22 12.26 -1.23
CA LEU A 42 -18.64 11.28 -2.23
C LEU A 42 -17.71 11.32 -3.45
N ARG A 43 -17.29 12.52 -3.87
CA ARG A 43 -16.31 12.71 -4.96
C ARG A 43 -14.97 12.05 -4.64
N ALA A 44 -14.43 12.29 -3.45
CA ALA A 44 -13.19 11.65 -3.01
C ALA A 44 -13.29 10.12 -2.98
N ALA A 45 -14.43 9.59 -2.52
CA ALA A 45 -14.66 8.15 -2.46
C ALA A 45 -14.83 7.51 -3.85
N LEU A 46 -15.49 8.18 -4.80
CA LEU A 46 -15.61 7.73 -6.19
C LEU A 46 -14.24 7.71 -6.89
N ILE A 47 -13.41 8.73 -6.66
CA ILE A 47 -12.02 8.77 -7.18
C ILE A 47 -11.19 7.65 -6.56
N ALA A 48 -11.31 7.44 -5.25
CA ALA A 48 -10.63 6.32 -4.56
C ALA A 48 -11.10 4.94 -5.04
N ALA A 49 -12.28 4.85 -5.66
CA ALA A 49 -12.79 3.66 -6.32
C ALA A 49 -12.27 3.49 -7.75
N ASP A 50 -11.34 4.33 -8.23
CA ASP A 50 -10.81 4.34 -9.60
C ASP A 50 -11.80 4.82 -10.67
N PHE A 51 -12.80 5.63 -10.30
CA PHE A 51 -13.60 6.37 -11.28
C PHE A 51 -12.94 7.70 -11.67
N ASP A 52 -12.96 7.97 -12.98
CA ASP A 52 -12.74 9.30 -13.55
C ASP A 52 -14.08 10.04 -13.68
N ILE A 53 -14.17 11.23 -13.09
CA ILE A 53 -15.39 12.04 -13.13
C ILE A 53 -15.31 12.95 -14.35
N VAL A 54 -15.99 12.56 -15.43
CA VAL A 54 -15.91 13.19 -16.75
C VAL A 54 -16.78 14.44 -16.84
N ALA A 55 -17.93 14.43 -16.16
CA ALA A 55 -18.84 15.56 -16.10
C ALA A 55 -19.79 15.47 -14.90
N GLU A 56 -20.23 16.62 -14.41
CA GLU A 56 -21.35 16.75 -13.51
C GLU A 56 -22.43 17.60 -14.18
N LEU A 57 -23.63 17.04 -14.31
CA LEU A 57 -24.73 17.62 -15.06
C LEU A 57 -25.93 17.81 -14.14
N ASP A 58 -26.59 18.96 -14.24
CA ASP A 58 -27.93 19.15 -13.69
C ASP A 58 -28.94 18.98 -14.84
N LEU A 59 -29.87 18.03 -14.65
CA LEU A 59 -30.94 17.70 -15.58
C LEU A 59 -32.27 18.27 -15.04
N THR A 60 -32.98 19.04 -15.86
CA THR A 60 -34.29 19.63 -15.49
C THR A 60 -35.29 19.47 -16.63
N ALA A 61 -36.54 19.12 -16.34
CA ALA A 61 -37.59 19.07 -17.37
C ALA A 61 -37.89 20.47 -17.93
N ASP A 62 -38.05 20.60 -19.25
CA ASP A 62 -38.32 21.89 -19.92
C ASP A 62 -39.81 22.30 -19.90
N GLY A 63 -40.67 21.46 -19.31
CA GLY A 63 -42.11 21.68 -19.17
C GLY A 63 -42.94 21.45 -20.44
N ARG A 64 -42.34 20.98 -21.54
CA ARG A 64 -43.07 20.62 -22.78
C ARG A 64 -43.38 19.12 -22.78
N PRO A 65 -44.59 18.70 -23.19
CA PRO A 65 -44.89 17.28 -23.36
C PRO A 65 -43.94 16.69 -24.41
N LEU A 66 -43.40 15.50 -24.15
CA LEU A 66 -42.54 14.72 -25.04
C LEU A 66 -43.26 14.47 -26.38
N ARG A 67 -43.15 15.41 -27.32
CA ARG A 67 -43.79 15.30 -28.64
C ARG A 67 -42.81 14.66 -29.61
N GLY A 68 -42.91 13.34 -29.76
CA GLY A 68 -42.22 12.57 -30.79
C GLY A 68 -41.43 11.40 -30.21
N SER A 69 -41.14 10.42 -31.05
CA SER A 69 -40.45 9.15 -30.74
C SER A 69 -38.98 9.28 -30.29
N ALA A 70 -38.50 10.47 -29.93
CA ALA A 70 -37.11 10.72 -29.54
C ALA A 70 -36.98 10.70 -28.01
N ARG A 71 -36.45 9.59 -27.48
CA ARG A 71 -36.18 9.43 -26.05
C ARG A 71 -34.93 10.24 -25.65
N PRO A 72 -34.95 11.00 -24.54
CA PRO A 72 -33.74 11.61 -24.02
C PRO A 72 -32.66 10.56 -23.73
N GLU A 73 -31.46 10.77 -24.25
CA GLU A 73 -30.35 9.82 -24.19
C GLU A 73 -29.05 10.55 -23.85
N LEU A 74 -28.22 9.97 -22.99
CA LEU A 74 -26.86 10.43 -22.72
C LEU A 74 -25.87 9.42 -23.26
N ALA A 75 -24.86 9.86 -24.03
CA ALA A 75 -23.78 9.03 -24.51
C ALA A 75 -22.42 9.52 -24.00
N VAL A 76 -21.58 8.57 -23.58
CA VAL A 76 -20.22 8.81 -23.09
C VAL A 76 -19.24 8.11 -24.02
N ALA A 77 -18.27 8.85 -24.55
CA ALA A 77 -17.15 8.28 -25.30
C ALA A 77 -16.26 7.46 -24.37
N ILE A 78 -15.96 6.23 -24.79
CA ILE A 78 -15.16 5.27 -24.04
C ILE A 78 -14.05 4.71 -24.94
N GLY A 79 -12.85 4.56 -24.40
CA GLY A 79 -11.76 3.81 -25.03
C GLY A 79 -12.04 2.32 -25.14
N ALA A 80 -11.13 1.58 -25.80
CA ALA A 80 -11.30 0.14 -26.04
C ALA A 80 -11.36 -0.72 -24.76
N ASN A 81 -10.79 -0.23 -23.66
CA ASN A 81 -10.80 -0.88 -22.34
C ASN A 81 -11.44 0.02 -21.28
N GLU A 82 -12.38 0.88 -21.66
CA GLU A 82 -13.07 1.77 -20.72
C GLU A 82 -14.56 1.45 -20.69
N GLY A 83 -15.15 1.66 -19.52
CA GLY A 83 -16.58 1.58 -19.27
C GLY A 83 -17.08 2.90 -18.69
N ALA A 84 -18.39 3.09 -18.71
CA ALA A 84 -19.01 4.24 -18.09
C ALA A 84 -20.27 3.83 -17.33
N VAL A 85 -20.56 4.55 -16.25
CA VAL A 85 -21.80 4.48 -15.47
C VAL A 85 -22.21 5.89 -15.06
N LEU A 86 -23.48 6.07 -14.72
CA LEU A 86 -23.96 7.34 -14.16
C LEU A 86 -24.35 7.14 -12.70
N LEU A 87 -24.00 8.10 -11.85
CA LEU A 87 -24.55 8.22 -10.50
C LEU A 87 -25.50 9.40 -10.45
N ILE A 88 -26.77 9.13 -10.19
CA ILE A 88 -27.87 10.09 -10.25
C ILE A 88 -28.31 10.42 -8.82
N GLU A 89 -28.34 11.69 -8.45
CA GLU A 89 -28.80 12.21 -7.16
C GLU A 89 -30.09 13.02 -7.33
N THR A 90 -31.17 12.57 -6.69
CA THR A 90 -32.45 13.30 -6.70
C THR A 90 -32.40 14.56 -5.83
N ALA A 91 -33.42 15.42 -5.93
CA ALA A 91 -33.51 16.64 -5.14
C ALA A 91 -33.47 16.39 -3.61
N GLY A 92 -34.00 15.28 -3.13
CA GLY A 92 -33.99 14.88 -1.73
C GLY A 92 -32.80 14.01 -1.34
N GLY A 93 -31.80 13.87 -2.21
CA GLY A 93 -30.52 13.24 -1.89
C GLY A 93 -30.52 11.71 -1.96
N VAL A 94 -31.45 11.12 -2.73
CA VAL A 94 -31.44 9.68 -3.05
C VAL A 94 -30.49 9.44 -4.22
N LEU A 95 -29.63 8.42 -4.10
CA LEU A 95 -28.62 8.05 -5.08
C LEU A 95 -29.05 6.83 -5.90
N HIS A 96 -28.82 6.84 -7.21
CA HIS A 96 -29.14 5.72 -8.10
C HIS A 96 -28.04 5.52 -9.15
N TRP A 97 -27.66 4.27 -9.39
CA TRP A 97 -26.69 3.91 -10.43
C TRP A 97 -27.38 3.54 -11.74
N ALA A 98 -27.10 4.28 -12.81
CA ALA A 98 -27.55 3.92 -14.15
C ALA A 98 -26.43 3.23 -14.95
N LEU A 99 -26.77 2.07 -15.52
CA LEU A 99 -25.90 1.27 -16.38
C LEU A 99 -26.17 1.56 -17.86
N PRO A 100 -25.19 1.35 -18.75
CA PRO A 100 -25.39 1.58 -20.18
C PRO A 100 -26.33 0.52 -20.81
N GLU A 101 -27.08 0.91 -21.85
CA GLU A 101 -27.92 -0.01 -22.62
C GLU A 101 -27.08 -1.08 -23.34
N VAL A 102 -27.45 -2.34 -23.16
CA VAL A 102 -26.90 -3.46 -23.95
C VAL A 102 -27.67 -3.55 -25.27
N ARG A 103 -27.11 -3.05 -26.36
CA ARG A 103 -27.65 -3.26 -27.72
C ARG A 103 -26.78 -4.27 -28.47
N ASP A 104 -27.42 -5.30 -29.04
CA ASP A 104 -26.82 -6.24 -29.99
C ASP A 104 -26.51 -5.50 -31.32
N GLU A 105 -25.47 -4.68 -31.33
CA GLU A 105 -24.93 -4.15 -32.58
C GLU A 105 -24.09 -5.25 -33.25
N GLY A 106 -24.71 -5.93 -34.20
CA GLY A 106 -24.19 -7.12 -34.86
C GLY A 106 -22.77 -6.96 -35.42
N THR A 107 -21.87 -7.84 -34.95
CA THR A 107 -20.71 -8.51 -35.58
C THR A 107 -19.87 -7.88 -36.72
N ALA A 108 -20.07 -6.63 -37.16
CA ALA A 108 -19.45 -6.11 -38.39
C ALA A 108 -18.44 -4.95 -38.19
N GLN A 109 -18.23 -4.45 -36.97
CA GLN A 109 -17.35 -3.27 -36.75
C GLN A 109 -16.26 -3.43 -35.69
N ARG A 110 -15.90 -4.65 -35.29
CA ARG A 110 -14.69 -4.93 -34.51
C ARG A 110 -13.49 -5.28 -35.41
N ARG A 111 -13.05 -4.32 -36.22
CA ARG A 111 -11.72 -4.32 -36.87
C ARG A 111 -11.19 -2.88 -36.88
N GLY A 112 -10.37 -2.56 -35.88
CA GLY A 112 -9.72 -1.26 -35.71
C GLY A 112 -9.96 -0.72 -34.29
N GLY A 113 -8.88 -0.56 -33.51
CA GLY A 113 -8.91 -0.09 -32.11
C GLY A 113 -9.30 1.37 -31.93
N ARG A 114 -10.48 1.78 -32.41
CA ARG A 114 -11.11 3.08 -32.10
C ARG A 114 -12.20 2.88 -31.05
N GLY A 115 -12.22 3.73 -30.03
CA GLY A 115 -13.19 3.71 -28.92
C GLY A 115 -14.66 3.74 -29.35
N GLY A 116 -15.56 3.43 -28.41
CA GLY A 116 -17.01 3.33 -28.59
C GLY A 116 -17.81 4.40 -27.84
N LEU A 117 -19.13 4.25 -27.82
CA LEU A 117 -20.07 5.09 -27.06
C LEU A 117 -20.88 4.22 -26.10
N ALA A 118 -20.79 4.48 -24.80
CA ALA A 118 -21.72 3.97 -23.80
C ALA A 118 -22.98 4.85 -23.79
N ARG A 119 -24.17 4.27 -23.96
CA ARG A 119 -25.44 5.00 -24.08
C ARG A 119 -26.35 4.71 -22.90
N PHE A 120 -27.03 5.74 -22.40
CA PHE A 120 -27.89 5.69 -21.23
C PHE A 120 -29.26 6.29 -21.58
N ASP A 121 -30.33 5.54 -21.36
CA ASP A 121 -31.71 6.04 -21.53
C ASP A 121 -32.09 6.89 -20.32
N LEU A 122 -32.27 8.19 -20.54
CA LEU A 122 -32.65 9.15 -19.50
C LEU A 122 -34.17 9.29 -19.33
N THR A 123 -34.99 8.59 -20.13
CA THR A 123 -36.46 8.57 -19.95
C THR A 123 -36.85 8.00 -18.59
N GLN A 124 -35.99 7.16 -18.01
CA GLN A 124 -36.22 6.56 -16.70
C GLN A 124 -35.95 7.53 -15.54
N VAL A 125 -35.35 8.69 -15.84
CA VAL A 125 -35.04 9.77 -14.89
C VAL A 125 -36.12 10.86 -14.93
N VAL A 126 -36.93 10.90 -16.01
CA VAL A 126 -37.87 11.98 -16.33
C VAL A 126 -39.17 11.31 -16.73
N GLY A 127 -40.01 10.99 -15.74
CA GLY A 127 -41.20 10.17 -15.95
C GLY A 127 -42.10 10.66 -17.09
N ASP A 128 -42.49 9.75 -17.98
CA ASP A 128 -43.52 10.01 -18.99
C ASP A 128 -44.85 9.39 -18.57
N THR A 129 -45.92 10.18 -18.64
CA THR A 129 -47.26 9.88 -18.09
C THR A 129 -48.16 9.07 -19.02
N LEU A 130 -47.62 8.37 -20.03
CA LEU A 130 -48.43 7.69 -21.03
C LEU A 130 -47.85 6.32 -21.42
N GLU A 131 -48.49 5.27 -20.91
CA GLU A 131 -48.47 3.83 -21.26
C GLU A 131 -47.91 2.86 -20.19
N PRO A 132 -48.58 1.69 -19.98
CA PRO A 132 -48.23 0.74 -18.92
C PRO A 132 -46.95 -0.04 -19.26
N PRO A 133 -46.07 -0.31 -18.27
CA PRO A 133 -44.74 -0.83 -18.57
C PRO A 133 -44.72 -2.36 -18.71
N ALA A 134 -44.29 -2.83 -19.89
CA ALA A 134 -43.74 -4.16 -20.01
C ALA A 134 -42.22 -4.07 -19.80
N ARG A 135 -41.74 -4.51 -18.62
CA ARG A 135 -40.33 -4.64 -18.19
C ARG A 135 -39.64 -3.37 -17.69
N ARG A 136 -40.20 -2.69 -16.69
CA ARG A 136 -39.45 -1.72 -15.86
C ARG A 136 -38.97 -2.39 -14.57
N GLY A 137 -37.80 -1.98 -14.10
CA GLY A 137 -37.34 -2.31 -12.74
C GLY A 137 -37.96 -1.33 -11.73
N PRO A 138 -38.29 -1.78 -10.51
CA PRO A 138 -39.10 -1.02 -9.55
C PRO A 138 -38.54 0.37 -9.18
N VAL A 139 -37.21 0.51 -9.15
CA VAL A 139 -36.49 1.76 -8.81
C VAL A 139 -36.83 2.93 -9.73
N LEU A 140 -37.01 2.62 -11.02
CA LEU A 140 -37.17 3.62 -12.07
C LEU A 140 -38.62 4.12 -12.16
N ASP A 141 -39.58 3.31 -11.70
CA ASP A 141 -40.98 3.70 -11.60
C ASP A 141 -41.20 4.71 -10.45
N TRP A 142 -40.48 4.59 -9.32
CA TRP A 142 -40.53 5.56 -8.20
C TRP A 142 -39.97 6.94 -8.56
N ILE A 143 -38.81 6.98 -9.24
CA ILE A 143 -38.17 8.21 -9.73
C ILE A 143 -39.10 8.94 -10.72
N ALA A 144 -39.74 8.19 -11.62
CA ALA A 144 -40.67 8.72 -12.61
C ALA A 144 -41.95 9.32 -12.00
N ASP A 145 -42.49 8.71 -10.94
CA ASP A 145 -43.77 9.11 -10.31
C ASP A 145 -43.69 10.40 -9.47
N LYS A 146 -42.50 10.98 -9.23
CA LYS A 146 -42.31 12.10 -8.28
C LYS A 146 -41.47 13.29 -8.74
N LEU A 147 -41.02 13.39 -10.00
CA LEU A 147 -40.07 14.44 -10.41
C LEU A 147 -40.67 15.63 -11.19
N ILE A 148 -40.74 16.78 -10.51
CA ILE A 148 -40.79 18.15 -11.09
C ILE A 148 -39.46 18.91 -10.84
N ASP A 149 -38.54 18.37 -10.03
CA ASP A 149 -37.33 19.04 -9.55
C ASP A 149 -36.02 18.62 -10.27
N PRO A 150 -34.98 19.49 -10.30
CA PRO A 150 -33.71 19.20 -10.97
C PRO A 150 -32.93 18.06 -10.30
N VAL A 151 -32.36 17.17 -11.13
CA VAL A 151 -31.59 15.99 -10.73
C VAL A 151 -30.12 16.19 -11.09
N ARG A 152 -29.21 15.89 -10.16
CA ARG A 152 -27.77 15.93 -10.42
C ARG A 152 -27.30 14.58 -10.94
N THR A 153 -26.48 14.57 -11.98
CA THR A 153 -25.95 13.38 -12.62
C THR A 153 -24.43 13.48 -12.72
N ILE A 154 -23.73 12.54 -12.09
CA ILE A 154 -22.28 12.42 -12.16
C ILE A 154 -21.95 11.37 -13.21
N VAL A 155 -21.20 11.76 -14.23
CA VAL A 155 -20.76 10.90 -15.32
C VAL A 155 -19.42 10.29 -14.96
N LEU A 156 -19.39 8.97 -14.76
CA LEU A 156 -18.23 8.24 -14.27
C LEU A 156 -17.69 7.32 -15.35
N ARG A 157 -16.40 7.44 -15.65
CA ARG A 157 -15.66 6.53 -16.53
C ARG A 157 -14.66 5.72 -15.71
N PHE A 158 -14.34 4.51 -16.13
CA PHE A 158 -13.38 3.65 -15.45
C PHE A 158 -12.76 2.67 -16.43
N VAL A 159 -11.62 2.07 -16.04
CA VAL A 159 -10.95 1.05 -16.84
C VAL A 159 -11.58 -0.32 -16.60
N VAL A 160 -11.97 -0.98 -17.68
CA VAL A 160 -12.59 -2.31 -17.71
C VAL A 160 -11.51 -3.38 -17.67
N SER A 161 -11.68 -4.37 -16.79
CA SER A 161 -10.78 -5.52 -16.70
C SER A 161 -11.24 -6.61 -17.65
N LYS A 162 -10.36 -7.11 -18.52
CA LYS A 162 -10.73 -8.14 -19.52
C LYS A 162 -11.04 -9.52 -18.92
N ALA A 163 -10.66 -9.75 -17.65
CA ALA A 163 -10.89 -10.99 -16.92
C ALA A 163 -11.74 -10.72 -15.66
N ILE A 164 -12.92 -11.34 -15.60
CA ILE A 164 -13.88 -11.13 -14.49
C ILE A 164 -13.31 -11.65 -13.16
N ASP A 165 -12.52 -12.74 -13.14
CA ASP A 165 -11.92 -13.23 -11.90
C ASP A 165 -10.88 -12.25 -11.32
N VAL A 166 -10.17 -11.53 -12.20
CA VAL A 166 -9.27 -10.43 -11.81
C VAL A 166 -10.07 -9.23 -11.31
N ALA A 167 -11.19 -8.91 -11.98
CA ALA A 167 -12.09 -7.86 -11.54
C ALA A 167 -12.65 -8.12 -10.13
N VAL A 168 -13.01 -9.38 -9.83
CA VAL A 168 -13.53 -9.82 -8.51
C VAL A 168 -12.46 -9.71 -7.42
N GLN A 169 -11.23 -10.15 -7.69
CA GLN A 169 -10.11 -9.98 -6.74
C GLN A 169 -9.78 -8.52 -6.49
N ARG A 170 -9.91 -7.65 -7.49
CA ARG A 170 -9.64 -6.21 -7.37
C ARG A 170 -10.64 -5.45 -6.49
N ILE A 171 -11.87 -5.96 -6.33
CA ILE A 171 -12.92 -5.27 -5.54
C ILE A 171 -12.42 -4.96 -4.12
N GLU A 172 -11.72 -5.94 -3.51
CA GLU A 172 -11.22 -5.86 -2.13
C GLU A 172 -9.70 -6.12 -2.05
N GLY A 173 -8.99 -6.04 -3.17
CA GLY A 173 -7.56 -6.40 -3.27
C GLY A 173 -6.64 -5.60 -2.34
N ASP A 174 -6.98 -4.32 -2.13
CA ASP A 174 -6.20 -3.39 -1.30
C ASP A 174 -6.83 -3.19 0.10
N ASN A 175 -7.87 -3.96 0.45
CA ASN A 175 -8.48 -3.87 1.77
C ASN A 175 -7.58 -4.61 2.77
N PRO A 176 -7.27 -4.03 3.95
CA PRO A 176 -6.51 -4.74 4.97
C PRO A 176 -7.28 -6.01 5.38
N THR A 177 -6.56 -7.13 5.52
CA THR A 177 -7.11 -8.41 5.97
C THR A 177 -6.28 -8.98 7.10
N GLY A 178 -6.92 -9.51 8.12
CA GLY A 178 -6.26 -10.17 9.24
C GLY A 178 -6.89 -9.83 10.59
N PRO A 179 -6.26 -10.28 11.68
CA PRO A 179 -6.75 -10.02 13.03
C PRO A 179 -6.74 -8.53 13.38
N VAL A 180 -7.80 -8.06 14.02
CA VAL A 180 -7.95 -6.70 14.55
C VAL A 180 -8.10 -6.79 16.05
N LEU A 181 -7.18 -6.18 16.80
CA LEU A 181 -7.16 -6.30 18.25
C LEU A 181 -7.87 -5.12 18.92
N ILE A 182 -8.96 -5.39 19.63
CA ILE A 182 -9.76 -4.36 20.30
C ILE A 182 -9.27 -4.27 21.76
N ARG A 183 -8.42 -3.26 22.04
CA ARG A 183 -7.84 -3.00 23.38
C ARG A 183 -8.24 -1.66 23.98
N ASP A 184 -8.86 -0.80 23.18
CA ASP A 184 -9.31 0.52 23.58
C ASP A 184 -10.75 0.72 23.09
N ILE A 185 -11.48 1.64 23.72
CA ILE A 185 -12.83 2.02 23.31
C ILE A 185 -12.79 2.89 22.04
N ASP A 186 -11.67 3.58 21.79
CA ASP A 186 -11.47 4.37 20.57
C ASP A 186 -11.29 3.48 19.33
N PRO A 187 -12.25 3.50 18.38
CA PRO A 187 -12.17 2.69 17.16
C PRO A 187 -11.02 3.09 16.23
N SER A 188 -10.40 4.26 16.41
CA SER A 188 -9.21 4.66 15.63
C SER A 188 -8.01 3.73 15.86
N GLN A 189 -7.99 3.02 17.00
CA GLN A 189 -6.95 2.10 17.41
C GLN A 189 -7.21 0.66 16.95
N TRP A 190 -8.37 0.37 16.37
CA TRP A 190 -8.78 -0.97 15.95
C TRP A 190 -8.26 -1.28 14.54
N VAL A 191 -6.95 -1.43 14.43
CA VAL A 191 -6.27 -1.68 13.15
C VAL A 191 -5.87 -3.15 13.01
N THR A 192 -5.76 -3.62 11.77
CA THR A 192 -5.27 -4.97 11.47
C THR A 192 -3.80 -5.07 11.87
N ALA A 193 -3.46 -6.01 12.74
CA ALA A 193 -2.09 -6.22 13.21
C ALA A 193 -1.89 -7.66 13.71
N PRO A 194 -0.69 -8.26 13.60
CA PRO A 194 -0.39 -9.55 14.18
C PRO A 194 -0.70 -9.57 15.69
N ILE A 195 -1.26 -10.67 16.18
CA ILE A 195 -1.53 -10.84 17.61
C ILE A 195 -0.21 -11.19 18.30
N GLY A 196 0.32 -10.29 19.13
CA GLY A 196 1.56 -10.50 19.88
C GLY A 196 1.41 -11.38 21.13
N ASP A 197 2.53 -11.72 21.79
CA ASP A 197 2.63 -12.67 22.93
C ASP A 197 2.01 -12.20 24.27
N THR A 198 1.23 -11.13 24.27
CA THR A 198 0.73 -10.44 25.47
C THR A 198 -0.60 -11.01 26.00
N LEU A 199 -0.82 -12.32 25.86
CA LEU A 199 -1.97 -13.01 26.47
C LEU A 199 -1.60 -13.54 27.86
N PRO A 200 -2.54 -13.50 28.83
CA PRO A 200 -2.33 -14.07 30.15
C PRO A 200 -1.86 -15.54 30.08
N GLN A 201 -0.75 -15.84 30.76
CA GLN A 201 -0.16 -17.19 30.76
C GLN A 201 -0.63 -18.00 31.97
N GLY A 202 -0.70 -19.32 31.82
CA GLY A 202 -0.94 -20.25 32.93
C GLY A 202 -2.38 -20.38 33.42
N ARG A 203 -3.37 -19.83 32.69
CA ARG A 203 -4.81 -20.07 32.92
C ARG A 203 -5.60 -20.08 31.62
N PRO A 204 -6.80 -20.70 31.58
CA PRO A 204 -7.74 -20.56 30.48
C PRO A 204 -8.04 -19.09 30.16
N LEU A 205 -8.17 -18.79 28.88
CA LEU A 205 -8.46 -17.44 28.36
C LEU A 205 -9.93 -17.28 28.01
N ARG A 206 -10.45 -16.06 28.15
CA ARG A 206 -11.78 -15.66 27.68
C ARG A 206 -11.64 -14.75 26.47
N ILE A 207 -12.17 -15.18 25.34
CA ILE A 207 -12.02 -14.49 24.05
C ILE A 207 -13.40 -14.05 23.57
N LEU A 208 -13.50 -12.81 23.09
CA LEU A 208 -14.66 -12.30 22.37
C LEU A 208 -14.28 -12.09 20.91
N LEU A 209 -14.91 -12.84 20.01
CA LEU A 209 -14.69 -12.74 18.57
C LEU A 209 -15.74 -11.81 17.93
N MET A 210 -15.33 -10.82 17.14
CA MET A 210 -16.21 -9.85 16.48
C MET A 210 -16.07 -9.96 14.96
N ILE A 211 -17.10 -10.46 14.27
CA ILE A 211 -17.05 -10.77 12.83
C ILE A 211 -18.00 -9.83 12.07
N HIS A 212 -17.42 -8.99 11.22
CA HIS A 212 -18.14 -7.97 10.45
C HIS A 212 -18.90 -8.53 9.24
N GLY A 213 -19.70 -7.66 8.60
CA GLY A 213 -20.57 -7.96 7.45
C GLY A 213 -20.00 -7.56 6.09
N THR A 214 -20.81 -7.73 5.03
CA THR A 214 -20.47 -7.38 3.63
C THR A 214 -20.25 -5.88 3.44
N PHE A 215 -19.31 -5.50 2.56
CA PHE A 215 -18.93 -4.10 2.30
C PHE A 215 -18.42 -3.34 3.55
N SER A 216 -17.91 -4.06 4.56
CA SER A 216 -17.52 -3.48 5.85
C SER A 216 -16.15 -3.98 6.34
N SER A 217 -15.76 -3.47 7.51
CA SER A 217 -14.61 -3.92 8.31
C SER A 217 -15.04 -4.04 9.78
N THR A 218 -14.15 -4.53 10.65
CA THR A 218 -14.35 -4.56 12.11
C THR A 218 -14.74 -3.17 12.63
N VAL A 219 -13.99 -2.14 12.24
CA VAL A 219 -14.29 -0.77 12.63
C VAL A 219 -15.60 -0.29 12.00
N GLY A 220 -15.84 -0.61 10.73
CA GLY A 220 -17.03 -0.16 10.00
C GLY A 220 -18.33 -0.74 10.54
N SER A 221 -18.30 -1.95 11.09
CA SER A 221 -19.48 -2.57 11.68
C SER A 221 -19.65 -2.18 13.15
N PHE A 222 -18.59 -2.25 13.95
CA PHE A 222 -18.71 -2.18 15.41
C PHE A 222 -18.31 -0.82 16.01
N GLY A 223 -17.64 0.05 15.25
CA GLY A 223 -17.14 1.34 15.75
C GLY A 223 -18.24 2.30 16.21
N HIS A 224 -19.48 2.12 15.73
CA HIS A 224 -20.64 2.91 16.16
C HIS A 224 -20.93 2.77 17.67
N LEU A 225 -20.54 1.65 18.29
CA LEU A 225 -20.66 1.44 19.74
C LEU A 225 -19.89 2.52 20.53
N ALA A 226 -18.75 2.99 20.02
CA ALA A 226 -17.96 4.02 20.67
C ALA A 226 -18.59 5.43 20.58
N GLY A 227 -19.59 5.62 19.72
CA GLY A 227 -20.37 6.86 19.62
C GLY A 227 -21.46 7.00 20.69
N LEU A 228 -21.88 5.90 21.32
CA LEU A 228 -23.01 5.84 22.25
C LEU A 228 -22.55 5.70 23.70
N ALA A 229 -23.29 6.27 24.65
CA ALA A 229 -22.98 6.10 26.07
C ALA A 229 -23.11 4.62 26.52
N GLU A 230 -24.17 3.95 26.09
CA GLU A 230 -24.42 2.53 26.33
C GLU A 230 -23.40 1.64 25.62
N GLY A 231 -23.01 1.99 24.40
CA GLY A 231 -22.01 1.26 23.63
C GLY A 231 -20.61 1.36 24.24
N ARG A 232 -20.19 2.54 24.68
CA ARG A 232 -18.94 2.72 25.46
C ARG A 232 -18.98 1.90 26.75
N SER A 233 -20.12 1.88 27.45
CA SER A 233 -20.29 1.10 28.67
C SER A 233 -20.16 -0.41 28.41
N PHE A 234 -20.71 -0.89 27.29
CA PHE A 234 -20.51 -2.27 26.85
C PHE A 234 -19.05 -2.58 26.51
N LEU A 235 -18.38 -1.72 25.74
CA LEU A 235 -16.97 -1.91 25.35
C LEU A 235 -16.05 -1.94 26.58
N ASP A 236 -16.26 -1.04 27.54
CA ASP A 236 -15.52 -1.01 28.81
C ASP A 236 -15.73 -2.31 29.63
N ALA A 237 -16.99 -2.76 29.73
CA ALA A 237 -17.33 -4.01 30.40
C ALA A 237 -16.73 -5.23 29.69
N ALA A 238 -16.68 -5.22 28.35
CA ALA A 238 -16.07 -6.28 27.56
C ALA A 238 -14.55 -6.32 27.75
N LEU A 239 -13.87 -5.17 27.68
CA LEU A 239 -12.43 -5.04 27.90
C LEU A 239 -12.02 -5.46 29.32
N SER A 240 -12.92 -5.28 30.30
CA SER A 240 -12.72 -5.74 31.67
C SER A 240 -12.95 -7.24 31.86
N ARG A 241 -13.77 -7.88 31.02
CA ARG A 241 -14.22 -9.27 31.19
C ARG A 241 -13.44 -10.27 30.35
N TYR A 242 -13.08 -9.88 29.12
CA TYR A 242 -12.40 -10.74 28.15
C TYR A 242 -10.91 -10.47 28.17
N ASP A 243 -10.13 -11.55 28.10
CA ASP A 243 -8.66 -11.47 28.00
C ASP A 243 -8.21 -11.03 26.60
N LEU A 244 -9.08 -11.25 25.61
CA LEU A 244 -8.85 -10.91 24.21
C LEU A 244 -10.19 -10.57 23.55
N ILE A 245 -10.30 -9.36 22.98
CA ILE A 245 -11.36 -9.03 22.04
C ILE A 245 -10.74 -8.96 20.65
N LEU A 246 -11.17 -9.86 19.77
CA LEU A 246 -10.58 -10.08 18.46
C LEU A 246 -11.60 -9.81 17.36
N GLY A 247 -11.39 -8.77 16.58
CA GLY A 247 -11.97 -8.63 15.25
C GLY A 247 -11.18 -9.38 14.18
N HIS A 248 -11.74 -9.54 12.99
CA HIS A 248 -11.02 -10.09 11.85
C HIS A 248 -11.51 -9.43 10.55
N ASP A 249 -10.67 -8.58 9.97
CA ASP A 249 -10.95 -7.94 8.69
C ASP A 249 -10.70 -8.94 7.56
N HIS A 250 -11.66 -9.11 6.66
CA HIS A 250 -11.61 -10.12 5.60
C HIS A 250 -12.33 -9.66 4.34
N LYS A 251 -12.00 -10.28 3.21
CA LYS A 251 -12.69 -10.05 1.93
C LYS A 251 -14.08 -10.67 1.99
N THR A 252 -15.10 -9.87 1.70
CA THR A 252 -16.52 -10.22 1.86
C THR A 252 -17.21 -10.56 0.55
N LEU A 253 -16.66 -10.13 -0.59
CA LEU A 253 -17.18 -10.34 -1.94
C LEU A 253 -16.27 -11.29 -2.73
N ALA A 254 -14.96 -11.09 -2.65
CA ALA A 254 -13.98 -11.86 -3.41
C ALA A 254 -13.71 -13.26 -2.83
N GLU A 255 -14.08 -13.51 -1.57
CA GLU A 255 -13.85 -14.77 -0.88
C GLU A 255 -15.15 -15.38 -0.35
N GLU A 256 -15.20 -16.72 -0.29
CA GLU A 256 -16.27 -17.49 0.33
C GLU A 256 -16.20 -17.39 1.88
N PRO A 257 -17.32 -17.49 2.61
CA PRO A 257 -17.33 -17.48 4.07
C PRO A 257 -16.42 -18.54 4.72
N ARG A 258 -16.23 -19.67 4.02
CA ARG A 258 -15.32 -20.73 4.45
C ARG A 258 -13.86 -20.30 4.48
N ALA A 259 -13.38 -19.60 3.45
CA ALA A 259 -12.00 -19.10 3.42
C ALA A 259 -11.75 -18.10 4.56
N ASN A 260 -12.73 -17.21 4.82
CA ASN A 260 -12.65 -16.27 5.94
C ASN A 260 -12.64 -17.01 7.30
N ALA A 261 -13.46 -18.06 7.45
CA ALA A 261 -13.49 -18.87 8.65
C ALA A 261 -12.18 -19.64 8.89
N GLU A 262 -11.54 -20.14 7.82
CA GLU A 262 -10.23 -20.80 7.87
C GLU A 262 -9.13 -19.82 8.31
N ALA A 263 -9.16 -18.56 7.84
CA ALA A 263 -8.24 -17.52 8.28
C ALA A 263 -8.40 -17.18 9.79
N ILE A 264 -9.64 -17.10 10.28
CA ILE A 264 -9.93 -16.93 11.71
C ILE A 264 -9.43 -18.14 12.51
N LEU A 265 -9.67 -19.37 12.03
CA LEU A 265 -9.19 -20.58 12.69
C LEU A 265 -7.66 -20.62 12.76
N ALA A 266 -6.97 -20.26 11.67
CA ALA A 266 -5.51 -20.19 11.63
C ALA A 266 -5.00 -19.18 12.67
N THR A 267 -5.65 -18.03 12.78
CA THR A 267 -5.37 -17.03 13.80
C THR A 267 -5.54 -17.61 15.20
N LEU A 268 -6.69 -18.20 15.53
CA LEU A 268 -6.96 -18.80 16.85
C LEU A 268 -5.98 -19.93 17.20
N THR A 269 -5.60 -20.73 16.20
CA THR A 269 -4.64 -21.83 16.37
C THR A 269 -3.24 -21.31 16.67
N SER A 270 -2.83 -20.21 16.03
CA SER A 270 -1.52 -19.57 16.26
C SER A 270 -1.35 -19.07 17.69
N LEU A 271 -2.44 -18.74 18.38
CA LEU A 271 -2.45 -18.27 19.77
C LEU A 271 -2.12 -19.35 20.80
N LYS A 272 -2.09 -20.63 20.40
CA LYS A 272 -1.82 -21.78 21.28
C LYS A 272 -2.64 -21.71 22.57
N LEU A 273 -3.96 -21.55 22.41
CA LEU A 273 -4.88 -21.32 23.53
C LEU A 273 -4.75 -22.41 24.60
N PRO A 274 -4.63 -22.04 25.89
CA PRO A 274 -4.63 -23.01 26.99
C PRO A 274 -5.92 -23.84 27.00
N SER A 275 -5.82 -25.13 27.33
CA SER A 275 -6.98 -26.02 27.43
C SER A 275 -8.05 -25.44 28.36
N GLY A 276 -9.30 -25.44 27.90
CA GLY A 276 -10.44 -24.90 28.65
C GLY A 276 -10.69 -23.41 28.43
N SER A 277 -9.97 -22.75 27.51
CA SER A 277 -10.27 -21.39 27.07
C SER A 277 -11.68 -21.30 26.45
N THR A 278 -12.35 -20.17 26.61
CA THR A 278 -13.72 -19.95 26.13
C THR A 278 -13.78 -18.87 25.05
N ILE A 279 -14.55 -19.11 23.98
CA ILE A 279 -14.76 -18.15 22.90
C ILE A 279 -16.24 -17.77 22.82
N ASP A 280 -16.55 -16.53 23.15
CA ASP A 280 -17.84 -15.87 22.86
C ASP A 280 -17.72 -15.10 21.53
N ALA A 281 -18.84 -14.80 20.87
CA ALA A 281 -18.82 -14.09 19.59
C ALA A 281 -19.95 -13.08 19.39
N VAL A 282 -19.68 -12.05 18.61
CA VAL A 282 -20.67 -11.15 17.98
C VAL A 282 -20.45 -11.23 16.48
N ALA A 283 -21.44 -11.73 15.76
CA ALA A 283 -21.43 -11.82 14.30
C ALA A 283 -22.48 -10.87 13.72
N TYR A 284 -22.16 -10.24 12.60
CA TYR A 284 -23.03 -9.27 11.96
C TYR A 284 -23.20 -9.54 10.45
N SER A 285 -24.43 -9.46 9.95
CA SER A 285 -24.75 -9.68 8.53
C SER A 285 -24.16 -11.02 8.00
N ARG A 286 -23.37 -10.99 6.90
CA ARG A 286 -22.63 -12.15 6.36
C ARG A 286 -21.70 -12.82 7.37
N GLY A 287 -21.19 -12.08 8.35
CA GLY A 287 -20.32 -12.60 9.41
C GLY A 287 -20.96 -13.75 10.20
N GLY A 288 -22.30 -13.83 10.23
CA GLY A 288 -23.01 -14.98 10.79
C GLY A 288 -22.71 -16.29 10.06
N LEU A 289 -22.64 -16.27 8.72
CA LEU A 289 -22.27 -17.46 7.93
C LEU A 289 -20.80 -17.84 8.16
N VAL A 290 -19.90 -16.85 8.25
CA VAL A 290 -18.48 -17.09 8.57
C VAL A 290 -18.35 -17.76 9.94
N TYR A 291 -19.04 -17.23 10.97
CA TYR A 291 -19.04 -17.82 12.31
C TYR A 291 -19.60 -19.24 12.32
N ARG A 292 -20.72 -19.49 11.61
CA ARG A 292 -21.33 -20.82 11.56
C ARG A 292 -20.42 -21.83 10.88
N VAL A 293 -19.71 -21.47 9.81
CA VAL A 293 -18.71 -22.36 9.20
C VAL A 293 -17.57 -22.63 10.19
N LEU A 294 -17.05 -21.59 10.87
CA LEU A 294 -16.02 -21.75 11.89
C LEU A 294 -16.46 -22.68 13.03
N ALA A 295 -17.63 -22.43 13.62
CA ALA A 295 -18.12 -23.11 14.81
C ALA A 295 -18.67 -24.51 14.54
N GLU A 296 -19.39 -24.69 13.43
CA GLU A 296 -20.12 -25.92 13.15
C GLU A 296 -19.36 -26.90 12.25
N GLU A 297 -18.45 -26.42 11.40
CA GLU A 297 -17.72 -27.25 10.43
C GLU A 297 -16.21 -27.35 10.76
N LEU A 298 -15.53 -26.24 11.08
CA LEU A 298 -14.07 -26.22 11.17
C LEU A 298 -13.52 -26.54 12.57
N LEU A 299 -14.01 -25.86 13.61
CA LEU A 299 -13.54 -26.04 14.99
C LEU A 299 -13.66 -27.49 15.49
N PRO A 300 -14.75 -28.23 15.23
CA PRO A 300 -14.87 -29.64 15.62
C PRO A 300 -13.77 -30.56 15.05
N LEU A 301 -13.15 -30.15 13.94
CA LEU A 301 -12.11 -30.91 13.24
C LEU A 301 -10.68 -30.38 13.49
N SER A 302 -10.55 -29.21 14.14
CA SER A 302 -9.29 -28.49 14.26
C SER A 302 -8.33 -29.01 15.34
N GLY A 303 -8.85 -29.74 16.34
CA GLY A 303 -8.09 -30.12 17.53
C GLY A 303 -7.83 -28.98 18.53
N LEU A 304 -8.40 -27.79 18.31
CA LEU A 304 -8.31 -26.67 19.26
C LEU A 304 -9.15 -26.97 20.52
N GLU A 305 -8.51 -27.05 21.68
CA GLU A 305 -9.17 -27.35 22.97
C GLU A 305 -9.85 -26.12 23.62
N ALA A 306 -10.66 -25.40 22.86
CA ALA A 306 -11.45 -24.26 23.31
C ALA A 306 -12.96 -24.58 23.34
N THR A 307 -13.67 -24.08 24.35
CA THR A 307 -15.12 -24.21 24.48
C THR A 307 -15.82 -22.99 23.88
N LEU A 308 -16.84 -23.18 23.05
CA LEU A 308 -17.64 -22.06 22.56
C LEU A 308 -18.72 -21.68 23.58
N GLY A 309 -18.77 -20.38 23.91
CA GLY A 309 -19.71 -19.81 24.87
C GLY A 309 -21.02 -19.42 24.20
N SER A 310 -21.29 -18.11 24.14
CA SER A 310 -22.45 -17.50 23.49
C SER A 310 -22.05 -16.81 22.18
N ALA A 311 -22.90 -16.92 21.16
CA ALA A 311 -22.74 -16.22 19.89
C ALA A 311 -23.96 -15.34 19.64
N VAL A 312 -23.75 -14.02 19.53
CA VAL A 312 -24.80 -13.05 19.24
C VAL A 312 -24.80 -12.75 17.74
N PHE A 313 -25.88 -13.12 17.06
CA PHE A 313 -26.12 -12.86 15.65
C PHE A 313 -26.95 -11.59 15.50
N VAL A 314 -26.37 -10.53 14.96
CA VAL A 314 -27.03 -9.25 14.74
C VAL A 314 -27.33 -9.12 13.25
N GLY A 315 -28.61 -9.05 12.86
CA GLY A 315 -29.01 -8.88 11.46
C GLY A 315 -28.38 -9.89 10.49
N CYS A 316 -28.07 -11.12 10.93
CA CYS A 316 -27.23 -12.04 10.16
C CYS A 316 -27.95 -12.72 9.00
N THR A 317 -27.25 -13.05 7.92
CA THR A 317 -27.81 -13.75 6.74
C THR A 317 -27.89 -15.27 6.95
N ASN A 318 -28.40 -15.73 8.09
CA ASN A 318 -28.39 -17.17 8.46
C ASN A 318 -29.25 -18.03 7.52
N GLY A 319 -30.39 -17.51 7.07
CA GLY A 319 -31.23 -18.05 5.99
C GLY A 319 -30.92 -17.48 4.60
N GLY A 320 -29.82 -16.73 4.47
CA GLY A 320 -29.48 -15.97 3.25
C GLY A 320 -30.24 -14.65 3.10
N THR A 321 -30.02 -13.97 1.97
CA THR A 321 -30.73 -12.75 1.57
C THR A 321 -31.04 -12.77 0.07
N ASN A 322 -32.26 -12.38 -0.29
CA ASN A 322 -32.67 -12.27 -1.70
C ASN A 322 -31.85 -11.20 -2.46
N LEU A 323 -31.25 -10.21 -1.78
CA LEU A 323 -30.37 -9.23 -2.44
C LEU A 323 -29.09 -9.85 -3.01
N ALA A 324 -28.66 -10.99 -2.50
CA ALA A 324 -27.50 -11.71 -3.01
C ALA A 324 -27.74 -12.34 -4.39
N GLU A 325 -29.01 -12.56 -4.75
CA GLU A 325 -29.36 -13.13 -6.04
C GLU A 325 -29.01 -12.17 -7.19
N PRO A 326 -28.43 -12.65 -8.30
CA PRO A 326 -27.94 -11.76 -9.34
C PRO A 326 -28.98 -10.82 -9.96
N GLN A 327 -30.23 -11.29 -10.09
CA GLN A 327 -31.34 -10.45 -10.56
C GLN A 327 -31.61 -9.20 -9.70
N ASN A 328 -31.16 -9.21 -8.43
CA ASN A 328 -31.42 -8.15 -7.47
C ASN A 328 -30.18 -7.26 -7.22
N TRP A 329 -29.05 -7.48 -7.90
CA TRP A 329 -27.81 -6.72 -7.65
C TRP A 329 -27.93 -5.22 -7.92
N ALA A 330 -28.74 -4.80 -8.90
CA ALA A 330 -29.02 -3.37 -9.12
C ALA A 330 -29.72 -2.75 -7.89
N ALA A 331 -30.76 -3.43 -7.37
CA ALA A 331 -31.44 -3.02 -6.14
C ALA A 331 -30.49 -3.03 -4.94
N MET A 332 -29.62 -4.04 -4.83
CA MET A 332 -28.61 -4.13 -3.77
C MET A 332 -27.66 -2.93 -3.79
N VAL A 333 -27.08 -2.61 -4.95
CA VAL A 333 -26.14 -1.49 -5.09
C VAL A 333 -26.79 -0.17 -4.69
N ASP A 334 -28.01 0.10 -5.14
CA ASP A 334 -28.72 1.31 -4.76
C ASP A 334 -29.06 1.34 -3.27
N THR A 335 -29.56 0.23 -2.72
CA THR A 335 -29.89 0.13 -1.29
C THR A 335 -28.65 0.37 -0.43
N TYR A 336 -27.54 -0.34 -0.71
CA TYR A 336 -26.27 -0.16 0.01
C TYR A 336 -25.70 1.25 -0.16
N THR A 337 -25.74 1.84 -1.36
CA THR A 337 -25.27 3.21 -1.60
C THR A 337 -26.01 4.19 -0.69
N ASN A 338 -27.35 4.10 -0.65
CA ASN A 338 -28.17 5.03 0.13
C ASN A 338 -28.03 4.81 1.65
N ILE A 339 -28.07 3.57 2.14
CA ILE A 339 -27.97 3.30 3.59
C ILE A 339 -26.55 3.52 4.13
N LEU A 340 -25.49 3.34 3.33
CA LEU A 340 -24.12 3.63 3.74
C LEU A 340 -23.87 5.14 3.78
N VAL A 341 -24.27 5.89 2.75
CA VAL A 341 -24.13 7.37 2.75
C VAL A 341 -24.96 7.99 3.87
N THR A 342 -26.14 7.45 4.15
CA THR A 342 -26.98 7.90 5.27
C THR A 342 -26.40 7.54 6.63
N GLY A 343 -25.95 6.29 6.82
CA GLY A 343 -25.30 5.85 8.05
C GLY A 343 -24.01 6.64 8.35
N ALA A 344 -23.22 6.95 7.32
CA ALA A 344 -22.05 7.80 7.43
C ALA A 344 -22.38 9.22 7.89
N ARG A 345 -23.46 9.83 7.38
CA ARG A 345 -23.95 11.15 7.84
C ARG A 345 -24.32 11.13 9.32
N ALA A 346 -24.96 10.06 9.79
CA ALA A 346 -25.32 9.90 11.20
C ALA A 346 -24.08 9.73 12.09
N LEU A 347 -23.10 8.93 11.66
CA LEU A 347 -21.84 8.72 12.40
C LEU A 347 -21.02 10.01 12.52
N SER A 348 -20.87 10.77 11.43
CA SER A 348 -20.14 12.04 11.43
C SER A 348 -20.78 13.11 12.31
N ALA A 349 -22.10 13.06 12.51
CA ALA A 349 -22.80 13.96 13.41
C ALA A 349 -22.62 13.59 14.91
N ALA A 350 -22.36 12.31 15.21
CA ALA A 350 -22.19 11.80 16.57
C ALA A 350 -20.75 11.97 17.11
N VAL A 351 -19.75 12.06 16.23
CA VAL A 351 -18.34 12.28 16.58
C VAL A 351 -18.02 13.76 16.40
N SER A 352 -17.80 14.49 17.49
CA SER A 352 -17.42 15.93 17.50
C SER A 352 -16.06 16.17 16.84
N GLY A 353 -15.99 16.07 15.50
CA GLY A 353 -14.72 16.07 14.77
C GLY A 353 -14.78 16.15 13.23
N GLY A 354 -15.97 16.18 12.60
CA GLY A 354 -16.17 16.74 11.26
C GLY A 354 -15.44 16.12 10.06
N ALA A 355 -14.71 15.01 10.20
CA ALA A 355 -14.12 14.26 9.08
C ALA A 355 -14.66 12.82 9.08
N LEU A 356 -15.06 12.32 7.90
CA LEU A 356 -15.38 10.90 7.75
C LEU A 356 -14.15 10.05 8.08
N SER A 357 -14.33 9.04 8.92
CA SER A 357 -13.29 8.05 9.23
C SER A 357 -12.82 7.36 7.94
N PRO A 358 -11.51 7.02 7.79
CA PRO A 358 -10.96 6.21 6.68
C PRO A 358 -11.80 4.96 6.32
N VAL A 359 -12.57 4.48 7.28
CA VAL A 359 -13.46 3.32 7.20
C VAL A 359 -14.66 3.52 6.26
N VAL A 360 -15.28 4.70 6.23
CA VAL A 360 -16.40 4.98 5.30
C VAL A 360 -15.90 5.02 3.85
N THR A 361 -14.69 5.54 3.65
CA THR A 361 -14.01 5.55 2.35
C THR A 361 -13.78 4.13 1.85
N VAL A 362 -13.42 3.17 2.71
CA VAL A 362 -13.24 1.75 2.33
C VAL A 362 -14.56 1.13 1.85
N SER A 363 -15.67 1.36 2.55
CA SER A 363 -16.98 0.80 2.17
C SER A 363 -17.50 1.37 0.83
N ILE A 364 -17.43 2.70 0.65
CA ILE A 364 -17.89 3.35 -0.60
C ILE A 364 -16.96 2.97 -1.75
N ARG A 365 -15.64 2.89 -1.52
CA ARG A 365 -14.67 2.42 -2.51
C ARG A 365 -14.96 0.99 -2.97
N THR A 366 -15.18 0.09 -2.02
CA THR A 366 -15.49 -1.33 -2.28
C THR A 366 -16.79 -1.45 -3.09
N LEU A 367 -17.82 -0.69 -2.72
CA LEU A 367 -19.07 -0.62 -3.46
C LEU A 367 -18.87 -0.07 -4.88
N GLY A 368 -18.11 1.02 -5.04
CA GLY A 368 -17.80 1.61 -6.35
C GLY A 368 -17.09 0.64 -7.28
N ARG A 369 -16.06 -0.08 -6.79
CA ARG A 369 -15.36 -1.14 -7.55
C ARG A 369 -16.29 -2.32 -7.87
N PHE A 370 -17.21 -2.66 -6.97
CA PHE A 370 -18.25 -3.65 -7.27
C PHE A 370 -19.17 -3.18 -8.41
N VAL A 371 -19.57 -1.89 -8.45
CA VAL A 371 -20.36 -1.34 -9.58
C VAL A 371 -19.59 -1.41 -10.90
N GLN A 372 -18.29 -1.12 -10.90
CA GLN A 372 -17.46 -1.26 -12.09
C GLN A 372 -17.49 -2.70 -12.61
N MET A 373 -17.27 -3.69 -11.74
CA MET A 373 -17.34 -5.10 -12.11
C MET A 373 -18.75 -5.50 -12.56
N PHE A 374 -19.78 -5.13 -11.80
CA PHE A 374 -21.18 -5.42 -12.10
C PHE A 374 -21.59 -4.92 -13.49
N SER A 375 -21.13 -3.73 -13.90
CA SER A 375 -21.40 -3.18 -15.23
C SER A 375 -20.74 -3.96 -16.39
N GLN A 376 -19.79 -4.84 -16.08
CA GLN A 376 -19.02 -5.63 -17.06
C GLN A 376 -19.50 -7.08 -17.18
N VAL A 377 -20.29 -7.58 -16.22
CA VAL A 377 -20.64 -9.00 -16.11
C VAL A 377 -22.09 -9.24 -16.51
N ALA A 378 -22.33 -10.28 -17.31
CA ALA A 378 -23.69 -10.74 -17.54
C ALA A 378 -24.28 -11.23 -16.20
N ILE A 379 -25.38 -10.63 -15.77
CA ILE A 379 -26.06 -10.87 -14.48
C ILE A 379 -26.20 -12.37 -14.14
N SER A 380 -26.28 -13.27 -15.13
CA SER A 380 -26.46 -14.72 -14.90
C SER A 380 -25.26 -15.51 -14.35
N GLU A 381 -24.04 -14.97 -14.27
CA GLU A 381 -22.84 -15.81 -14.06
C GLU A 381 -22.47 -16.14 -12.59
N ARG A 382 -23.12 -15.56 -11.55
CA ARG A 382 -22.83 -15.80 -10.11
C ARG A 382 -21.33 -15.74 -9.74
N ARG A 383 -20.59 -14.81 -10.32
CA ARG A 383 -19.11 -14.78 -10.23
C ARG A 383 -18.52 -14.04 -9.02
N VAL A 384 -19.36 -13.69 -8.06
CA VAL A 384 -18.95 -13.01 -6.83
C VAL A 384 -19.15 -13.99 -5.68
N PRO A 385 -18.14 -14.81 -5.35
CA PRO A 385 -18.31 -15.97 -4.46
C PRO A 385 -18.87 -15.57 -3.09
N GLY A 386 -18.35 -14.52 -2.48
CA GLY A 386 -18.81 -14.05 -1.17
C GLY A 386 -20.27 -13.61 -1.15
N LEU A 387 -20.79 -13.12 -2.28
CA LEU A 387 -22.20 -12.75 -2.46
C LEU A 387 -23.05 -13.99 -2.77
N ALA A 388 -22.62 -14.84 -3.70
CA ALA A 388 -23.30 -16.09 -4.04
C ALA A 388 -23.50 -17.01 -2.82
N ALA A 389 -22.57 -16.97 -1.86
CA ALA A 389 -22.64 -17.71 -0.61
C ALA A 389 -23.82 -17.29 0.30
N MET A 390 -24.38 -16.10 0.10
CA MET A 390 -25.51 -15.57 0.86
C MET A 390 -26.86 -15.77 0.18
N GLU A 391 -26.92 -16.38 -1.00
CA GLU A 391 -28.19 -16.72 -1.63
C GLU A 391 -28.97 -17.70 -0.72
N PRO A 392 -30.28 -17.49 -0.48
CA PRO A 392 -31.10 -18.38 0.36
C PRO A 392 -31.07 -19.83 -0.15
N ASP A 393 -31.11 -19.99 -1.47
CA ASP A 393 -30.98 -21.27 -2.17
C ASP A 393 -29.51 -21.62 -2.53
N GLY A 394 -28.54 -20.94 -1.93
CA GLY A 394 -27.11 -21.22 -2.11
C GLY A 394 -26.71 -22.57 -1.51
N GLU A 395 -25.61 -23.15 -1.99
CA GLU A 395 -25.09 -24.41 -1.45
C GLU A 395 -24.74 -24.28 0.04
N LEU A 396 -24.05 -23.20 0.42
CA LEU A 396 -23.61 -22.97 1.80
C LEU A 396 -24.80 -22.82 2.76
N VAL A 397 -25.74 -21.93 2.47
CA VAL A 397 -26.93 -21.69 3.31
C VAL A 397 -27.73 -22.97 3.47
N ARG A 398 -28.01 -23.69 2.38
CA ARG A 398 -28.70 -24.98 2.45
C ARG A 398 -27.92 -26.02 3.23
N ARG A 399 -26.59 -26.08 3.08
CA ARG A 399 -25.75 -27.05 3.81
C ARG A 399 -25.79 -26.78 5.32
N LEU A 400 -25.56 -25.54 5.74
CA LEU A 400 -25.61 -25.14 7.15
C LEU A 400 -27.02 -25.35 7.75
N ASN A 401 -28.07 -25.09 6.97
CA ASN A 401 -29.45 -25.24 7.45
C ASN A 401 -30.01 -26.68 7.36
N ARG A 402 -29.36 -27.60 6.64
CA ARG A 402 -29.73 -29.04 6.56
C ARG A 402 -28.84 -29.97 7.39
N ALA A 403 -27.79 -29.47 8.02
CA ALA A 403 -26.85 -30.27 8.81
C ALA A 403 -27.52 -30.86 10.08
N GLY A 404 -28.17 -32.02 9.97
CA GLY A 404 -28.92 -32.66 11.04
C GLY A 404 -28.09 -33.39 12.11
N ALA A 405 -28.69 -33.50 13.31
CA ALA A 405 -28.38 -34.40 14.45
C ALA A 405 -27.28 -34.03 15.48
N GLN A 406 -26.61 -32.87 15.40
CA GLN A 406 -25.69 -32.43 16.47
C GLN A 406 -26.21 -31.17 17.21
N PRO A 407 -26.07 -31.10 18.55
CA PRO A 407 -26.42 -29.89 19.31
C PRO A 407 -25.56 -28.70 18.85
N ALA A 408 -26.08 -27.48 19.00
CA ALA A 408 -25.31 -26.28 18.66
C ALA A 408 -23.99 -26.27 19.42
N PRO A 409 -22.88 -25.92 18.75
CA PRO A 409 -21.57 -25.90 19.39
C PRO A 409 -21.46 -24.75 20.41
N ALA A 410 -22.33 -23.73 20.32
CA ALA A 410 -22.41 -22.58 21.22
C ALA A 410 -23.87 -22.21 21.55
N ARG A 411 -24.08 -21.33 22.53
CA ARG A 411 -25.39 -20.73 22.83
C ARG A 411 -25.69 -19.59 21.84
N TYR A 412 -26.52 -19.85 20.84
CA TYR A 412 -26.88 -18.84 19.84
C TYR A 412 -27.93 -17.87 20.39
N LEU A 413 -27.73 -16.58 20.14
CA LEU A 413 -28.59 -15.46 20.53
C LEU A 413 -28.77 -14.58 19.29
N ALA A 414 -29.93 -13.95 19.12
CA ALA A 414 -30.18 -13.15 17.92
C ALA A 414 -30.75 -11.77 18.25
N VAL A 415 -30.29 -10.75 17.53
CA VAL A 415 -30.87 -9.41 17.49
C VAL A 415 -31.43 -9.20 16.08
N THR A 416 -32.72 -8.89 15.99
CA THR A 416 -33.44 -8.75 14.72
C THR A 416 -34.10 -7.39 14.65
N ALA A 417 -34.23 -6.81 13.47
CA ALA A 417 -34.98 -5.57 13.25
C ALA A 417 -36.05 -5.79 12.17
N ASN A 418 -37.10 -4.97 12.23
CA ASN A 418 -38.07 -4.79 11.15
C ASN A 418 -38.14 -3.31 10.83
N PHE A 419 -37.77 -2.93 9.60
CA PHE A 419 -37.83 -1.56 9.15
C PHE A 419 -39.29 -1.22 8.77
N GLU A 420 -39.86 -0.25 9.46
CA GLU A 420 -41.15 0.40 9.20
C GLU A 420 -40.96 1.92 9.05
N PRO A 421 -41.18 2.50 7.87
CA PRO A 421 -40.93 3.91 7.60
C PRO A 421 -41.98 4.74 8.32
N ARG A 422 -41.63 5.30 9.48
CA ARG A 422 -42.49 6.24 10.22
C ARG A 422 -42.11 7.67 9.81
N MET A 423 -43.03 8.37 9.14
CA MET A 423 -42.88 9.78 8.83
C MET A 423 -42.99 10.62 10.12
N GLN A 424 -41.93 10.70 10.93
CA GLN A 424 -41.85 11.62 12.06
C GLN A 424 -41.04 12.86 11.71
N ALA A 425 -41.66 14.04 11.87
CA ALA A 425 -40.98 15.32 11.71
C ALA A 425 -39.93 15.50 12.82
N GLY A 426 -38.64 15.37 12.48
CA GLY A 426 -37.53 15.71 13.37
C GLY A 426 -36.36 14.71 13.47
N LYS A 427 -36.40 13.55 12.77
CA LYS A 427 -35.26 12.61 12.68
C LYS A 427 -34.63 12.60 11.28
N ALA A 428 -33.37 12.16 11.22
CA ALA A 428 -32.31 12.50 10.25
C ALA A 428 -32.48 12.10 8.75
N LEU A 429 -33.66 11.67 8.29
CA LEU A 429 -33.91 11.23 6.92
C LEU A 429 -34.75 12.26 6.15
N SER A 430 -34.38 12.60 4.91
CA SER A 430 -35.22 13.45 4.05
C SER A 430 -36.53 12.73 3.68
N THR A 431 -37.61 13.47 3.43
CA THR A 431 -38.91 12.89 3.05
C THR A 431 -38.82 12.00 1.81
N GLU A 432 -37.95 12.36 0.85
CA GLU A 432 -37.73 11.57 -0.36
C GLU A 432 -36.92 10.31 -0.08
N LEU A 433 -35.88 10.38 0.77
CA LEU A 433 -35.12 9.20 1.17
C LEU A 433 -35.96 8.23 1.99
N ALA A 434 -36.80 8.73 2.90
CA ALA A 434 -37.78 7.91 3.61
C ALA A 434 -38.79 7.27 2.64
N GLY A 435 -39.22 8.00 1.61
CA GLY A 435 -40.07 7.46 0.53
C GLY A 435 -39.39 6.37 -0.30
N PHE A 436 -38.11 6.52 -0.65
CA PHE A 436 -37.31 5.52 -1.35
C PHE A 436 -37.13 4.25 -0.51
N LEU A 437 -36.79 4.39 0.77
CA LEU A 437 -36.64 3.25 1.68
C LEU A 437 -37.98 2.56 1.94
N ALA A 438 -39.09 3.31 1.98
CA ALA A 438 -40.44 2.77 2.11
C ALA A 438 -40.90 1.99 0.86
N ASP A 439 -40.58 2.48 -0.33
CA ASP A 439 -40.90 1.82 -1.59
C ASP A 439 -40.24 0.43 -1.66
N ARG A 440 -38.99 0.32 -1.20
CA ARG A 440 -38.28 -0.97 -1.14
C ARG A 440 -39.02 -2.01 -0.31
N ILE A 441 -39.64 -1.65 0.80
CA ILE A 441 -40.44 -2.57 1.62
C ILE A 441 -41.72 -3.01 0.88
N THR A 442 -42.24 -2.13 0.03
CA THR A 442 -43.48 -2.37 -0.71
C THR A 442 -43.23 -3.28 -1.93
N ASP A 443 -41.98 -3.36 -2.40
CA ASP A 443 -41.56 -4.29 -3.46
C ASP A 443 -41.77 -5.75 -3.05
N ARG A 444 -42.08 -6.61 -4.04
CA ARG A 444 -42.18 -8.07 -3.83
C ARG A 444 -40.94 -8.69 -3.19
N LEU A 445 -39.78 -8.03 -3.32
CA LEU A 445 -38.50 -8.48 -2.78
C LEU A 445 -38.42 -8.37 -1.24
N PHE A 446 -39.18 -7.46 -0.63
CA PHE A 446 -39.15 -7.11 0.80
C PHE A 446 -40.55 -7.00 1.42
N ALA A 447 -41.54 -7.65 0.81
CA ALA A 447 -42.93 -7.62 1.28
C ALA A 447 -43.15 -8.31 2.64
N GLU A 448 -42.17 -9.03 3.15
CA GLU A 448 -42.12 -9.62 4.49
C GLU A 448 -41.22 -8.78 5.41
N ASP A 449 -41.38 -8.90 6.74
CA ASP A 449 -40.55 -8.16 7.72
C ASP A 449 -39.05 -8.29 7.42
N ASN A 450 -38.33 -7.17 7.37
CA ASN A 450 -36.92 -7.11 6.96
C ASN A 450 -36.24 -5.81 7.44
N ASP A 451 -34.91 -5.76 7.37
CA ASP A 451 -34.10 -4.57 7.71
C ASP A 451 -33.54 -3.83 6.49
N LEU A 452 -34.20 -3.94 5.34
CA LEU A 452 -33.78 -3.51 3.99
C LEU A 452 -32.69 -4.35 3.33
N VAL A 453 -32.08 -5.31 4.04
CA VAL A 453 -31.08 -6.22 3.46
C VAL A 453 -31.44 -7.67 3.71
N VAL A 454 -31.85 -8.02 4.93
CA VAL A 454 -32.13 -9.39 5.35
C VAL A 454 -33.55 -9.46 5.87
N HIS A 455 -34.28 -10.51 5.47
CA HIS A 455 -35.59 -10.81 6.03
C HIS A 455 -35.45 -11.19 7.49
N THR A 456 -36.30 -10.64 8.36
CA THR A 456 -36.28 -10.85 9.81
C THR A 456 -36.31 -12.33 10.16
N ARG A 457 -37.09 -13.13 9.42
CA ARG A 457 -37.14 -14.59 9.56
C ARG A 457 -35.81 -15.27 9.24
N ALA A 458 -35.11 -14.82 8.20
CA ALA A 458 -33.82 -15.39 7.80
C ALA A 458 -32.73 -15.12 8.85
N MET A 459 -32.87 -14.10 9.70
CA MET A 459 -31.90 -13.80 10.76
C MET A 459 -31.82 -14.87 11.85
N THR A 460 -32.93 -15.59 12.08
CA THR A 460 -33.04 -16.64 13.09
C THR A 460 -33.08 -18.05 12.51
N GLU A 461 -32.85 -18.19 11.20
CA GLU A 461 -32.90 -19.49 10.52
C GLU A 461 -31.59 -20.27 10.70
N PHE A 462 -31.52 -21.09 11.75
CA PHE A 462 -30.40 -21.99 12.05
C PHE A 462 -30.63 -23.43 11.58
N GLY A 463 -31.59 -23.64 10.68
CA GLY A 463 -31.86 -24.92 10.02
C GLY A 463 -32.72 -25.94 10.78
N ASP A 464 -32.81 -27.15 10.22
CA ASP A 464 -33.62 -28.29 10.70
C ASP A 464 -33.26 -28.78 12.12
N ARG A 465 -32.22 -28.21 12.73
CA ARG A 465 -31.75 -28.60 14.06
C ARG A 465 -32.71 -28.25 15.20
N LYS A 466 -33.82 -27.53 14.95
CA LYS A 466 -34.63 -26.87 16.00
C LYS A 466 -33.74 -26.12 17.00
N LEU A 467 -32.64 -25.55 16.51
CA LEU A 467 -31.82 -24.61 17.25
C LEU A 467 -32.57 -23.29 17.23
N GLU A 468 -33.67 -23.23 17.97
CA GLU A 468 -34.22 -21.94 18.32
C GLU A 468 -33.11 -21.21 19.07
N PRO A 469 -32.78 -19.97 18.68
CA PRO A 469 -31.83 -19.17 19.42
C PRO A 469 -32.28 -19.15 20.89
N ALA A 470 -31.32 -19.27 21.80
CA ALA A 470 -31.56 -19.31 23.23
C ALA A 470 -32.25 -18.02 23.74
N ALA A 471 -32.15 -16.93 22.98
CA ALA A 471 -32.97 -15.73 23.10
C ALA A 471 -32.96 -14.96 21.76
N VAL A 472 -34.08 -14.32 21.43
CA VAL A 472 -34.20 -13.33 20.35
C VAL A 472 -34.60 -12.00 20.97
N HIS A 473 -33.92 -10.93 20.56
CA HIS A 473 -34.31 -9.57 20.89
C HIS A 473 -34.75 -8.85 19.60
N PRO A 474 -36.07 -8.72 19.36
CA PRO A 474 -36.56 -7.87 18.29
C PRO A 474 -36.40 -6.40 18.69
N LEU A 475 -35.94 -5.59 17.76
CA LEU A 475 -35.89 -4.13 17.91
C LEU A 475 -37.23 -3.56 17.41
N ASP A 476 -37.99 -2.93 18.31
CA ASP A 476 -39.36 -2.47 18.05
C ASP A 476 -39.43 -1.03 17.47
N ASP A 477 -38.28 -0.36 17.29
CA ASP A 477 -38.22 0.98 16.70
C ASP A 477 -38.11 0.85 15.17
N GLY A 478 -39.19 1.19 14.47
CA GLY A 478 -39.36 0.95 13.03
C GLY A 478 -38.35 1.65 12.12
N GLU A 479 -37.49 2.53 12.62
CA GLU A 479 -36.51 3.24 11.79
C GLU A 479 -35.13 2.53 11.71
N ILE A 480 -35.00 1.31 12.25
CA ILE A 480 -33.72 0.58 12.28
C ILE A 480 -33.54 -0.20 10.97
N TYR A 481 -32.49 0.15 10.22
CA TYR A 481 -32.10 -0.50 8.97
C TYR A 481 -30.70 -1.15 9.09
N HIS A 482 -30.36 -1.97 8.10
CA HIS A 482 -29.28 -2.94 8.21
C HIS A 482 -27.95 -2.39 8.74
N THR A 483 -27.51 -1.19 8.33
CA THR A 483 -26.17 -0.64 8.66
C THR A 483 -26.10 0.13 9.99
N VAL A 484 -27.20 0.24 10.76
CA VAL A 484 -27.24 1.08 11.97
C VAL A 484 -27.43 0.33 13.29
N TYR A 485 -27.50 -1.01 13.31
CA TYR A 485 -27.70 -1.77 14.56
C TYR A 485 -26.78 -1.35 15.71
N PHE A 486 -25.47 -1.21 15.46
CA PHE A 486 -24.50 -0.85 16.50
C PHE A 486 -24.51 0.65 16.87
N GLY A 487 -25.30 1.46 16.15
CA GLY A 487 -25.69 2.83 16.49
C GLY A 487 -26.92 2.91 17.41
N GLU A 488 -27.55 1.77 17.74
CA GLU A 488 -28.73 1.73 18.61
C GLU A 488 -28.36 1.36 20.05
N ALA A 489 -28.80 2.18 21.01
CA ALA A 489 -28.55 1.94 22.43
C ALA A 489 -29.09 0.58 22.91
N ALA A 490 -30.25 0.15 22.38
CA ALA A 490 -30.86 -1.14 22.70
C ALA A 490 -29.94 -2.32 22.37
N VAL A 491 -29.22 -2.27 21.24
CA VAL A 491 -28.28 -3.32 20.84
C VAL A 491 -27.11 -3.38 21.82
N ALA A 492 -26.53 -2.24 22.20
CA ALA A 492 -25.45 -2.19 23.20
C ALA A 492 -25.89 -2.74 24.56
N GLN A 493 -27.10 -2.40 25.01
CA GLN A 493 -27.67 -2.91 26.26
C GLN A 493 -27.87 -4.43 26.24
N VAL A 494 -28.36 -4.97 25.12
CA VAL A 494 -28.56 -6.41 24.95
C VAL A 494 -27.22 -7.14 24.96
N LEU A 495 -26.22 -6.64 24.23
CA LEU A 495 -24.86 -7.18 24.23
C LEU A 495 -24.27 -7.20 25.65
N ALA A 496 -24.42 -6.10 26.40
CA ALA A 496 -23.97 -6.03 27.78
C ALA A 496 -24.70 -7.05 28.68
N SER A 497 -26.01 -7.22 28.51
CA SER A 497 -26.80 -8.17 29.30
C SER A 497 -26.41 -9.63 29.05
N TRP A 498 -26.08 -9.97 27.80
CA TRP A 498 -25.83 -11.35 27.38
C TRP A 498 -24.38 -11.76 27.54
N LEU A 499 -23.44 -10.86 27.25
CA LEU A 499 -22.00 -11.16 27.20
C LEU A 499 -21.24 -10.68 28.44
N THR A 500 -21.72 -9.63 29.11
CA THR A 500 -21.08 -9.04 30.30
C THR A 500 -22.04 -8.93 31.50
N PRO A 501 -22.77 -10.00 31.89
CA PRO A 501 -23.67 -9.93 33.03
C PRO A 501 -22.89 -9.60 34.30
N ALA A 502 -23.40 -8.67 35.12
CA ALA A 502 -22.81 -8.34 36.42
C ALA A 502 -22.67 -9.61 37.27
N ASP A 503 -21.49 -9.80 37.88
CA ASP A 503 -21.20 -10.97 38.71
C ASP A 503 -22.16 -11.03 39.90
N GLY A 504 -23.22 -11.82 39.75
CA GLY A 504 -24.33 -11.94 40.70
C GLY A 504 -25.42 -12.93 40.30
N LEU A 505 -25.40 -13.48 39.09
CA LEU A 505 -26.29 -14.57 38.66
C LEU A 505 -25.47 -15.78 38.25
N THR A 506 -25.18 -16.61 39.26
CA THR A 506 -24.71 -18.00 39.16
C THR A 506 -25.35 -18.77 38.00
N ARG A 507 -24.52 -19.40 37.17
CA ARG A 507 -24.85 -20.69 36.56
C ARG A 507 -23.88 -21.74 37.07
N THR A 508 -24.39 -22.47 38.05
CA THR A 508 -23.97 -23.77 38.56
C THR A 508 -23.60 -24.74 37.44
N LEU A 509 -22.37 -25.25 37.47
CA LEU A 509 -22.05 -26.63 37.13
C LEU A 509 -20.97 -27.10 38.12
N ASP A 510 -21.43 -27.58 39.28
CA ASP A 510 -20.61 -28.36 40.21
C ASP A 510 -20.36 -29.75 39.62
N ALA A 511 -19.09 -30.17 39.60
CA ALA A 511 -18.71 -31.51 40.02
C ALA A 511 -17.20 -31.60 40.31
N ASN A 512 -16.86 -31.81 41.58
CA ASN A 512 -15.66 -32.46 42.12
C ASN A 512 -14.31 -31.69 42.14
N ALA A 513 -13.97 -31.13 43.30
CA ALA A 513 -12.66 -31.36 43.94
C ALA A 513 -12.69 -30.95 45.44
N GLY A 514 -12.23 -31.85 46.31
CA GLY A 514 -12.21 -31.71 47.77
C GLY A 514 -11.11 -30.77 48.33
N PRO A 515 -11.02 -30.64 49.67
CA PRO A 515 -10.46 -29.47 50.34
C PRO A 515 -8.93 -29.52 50.48
N ARG A 516 -8.23 -28.40 50.25
CA ARG A 516 -6.82 -28.24 50.66
C ARG A 516 -6.56 -26.96 51.44
N ARG A 517 -5.63 -27.13 52.37
CA ARG A 517 -5.34 -26.40 53.62
C ARG A 517 -4.60 -25.06 53.41
N ARG A 518 -4.83 -24.13 54.35
CA ARG A 518 -4.07 -22.89 54.60
C ARG A 518 -2.59 -23.13 54.89
N VAL A 519 -1.74 -22.21 54.42
CA VAL A 519 -0.48 -21.82 55.07
C VAL A 519 -0.33 -20.30 54.99
N SER A 520 -0.05 -19.69 56.14
CA SER A 520 0.24 -18.27 56.37
C SER A 520 1.75 -18.06 56.51
N LEU A 521 2.26 -16.84 56.31
CA LEU A 521 3.16 -16.06 57.21
C LEU A 521 3.74 -14.79 56.50
N PRO A 522 4.29 -13.79 57.24
CA PRO A 522 4.08 -12.36 57.01
C PRO A 522 5.35 -11.56 56.61
N GLY A 523 5.15 -10.29 56.23
CA GLY A 523 6.19 -9.39 55.72
C GLY A 523 6.97 -8.56 56.76
N SER A 524 7.81 -7.65 56.24
CA SER A 524 7.99 -6.24 56.69
C SER A 524 9.27 -5.63 56.10
N ALA A 525 9.18 -4.33 55.82
CA ALA A 525 10.26 -3.46 55.33
C ALA A 525 11.06 -2.83 56.49
N ARG A 526 12.32 -2.41 56.24
CA ARG A 526 12.94 -1.11 56.65
C ARG A 526 14.46 -1.04 56.40
N ASP A 527 14.84 -0.18 55.46
CA ASP A 527 15.57 1.10 55.60
C ASP A 527 16.87 1.28 56.45
N LEU A 528 17.91 1.69 55.70
CA LEU A 528 18.99 2.68 55.89
C LEU A 528 19.78 2.93 57.21
N SER A 529 21.10 2.70 57.05
CA SER A 529 22.24 3.59 57.34
C SER A 529 22.75 3.82 58.78
N ARG A 530 24.09 3.72 58.95
CA ARG A 530 24.93 4.56 59.84
C ARG A 530 26.45 4.42 59.56
N LEU A 531 27.10 5.59 59.51
CA LEU A 531 28.53 5.93 59.28
C LEU A 531 29.49 5.59 60.46
N ARG A 532 30.82 5.44 60.21
CA ARG A 532 31.89 6.45 60.50
C ARG A 532 33.37 5.96 60.53
N ARG A 533 34.23 6.78 59.86
CA ARG A 533 35.59 7.34 60.20
C ARG A 533 36.93 6.63 59.81
N GLY A 534 37.79 7.42 59.11
CA GLY A 534 39.17 7.16 58.59
C GLY A 534 40.33 7.40 59.59
N PRO A 535 41.50 8.04 59.30
CA PRO A 535 42.08 8.63 58.06
C PRO A 535 43.61 8.35 57.80
N GLY A 536 44.22 8.93 56.74
CA GLY A 536 45.70 9.07 56.60
C GLY A 536 46.21 9.59 55.23
N ALA A 537 46.99 10.68 55.22
CA ALA A 537 47.53 11.45 54.08
C ALA A 537 49.00 11.04 53.74
N ALA A 538 49.47 10.95 52.48
CA ALA A 538 50.07 11.97 51.58
C ALA A 538 51.57 11.67 51.29
N LEU A 539 52.00 11.80 50.02
CA LEU A 539 53.26 12.45 49.57
C LEU A 539 53.42 12.37 48.03
N LEU A 540 53.86 13.49 47.45
CA LEU A 540 54.14 13.76 46.04
C LEU A 540 55.64 13.66 45.76
N GLU A 541 56.04 13.04 44.65
CA GLU A 541 57.30 13.33 43.93
C GLU A 541 57.06 13.25 42.41
N SER A 542 57.69 14.16 41.66
CA SER A 542 57.76 14.26 40.18
C SER A 542 59.24 14.45 39.78
N PRO A 543 59.64 14.43 38.50
CA PRO A 543 59.34 13.48 37.41
C PRO A 543 60.64 12.94 36.75
N ALA A 544 60.56 11.83 36.00
CA ALA A 544 61.63 11.39 35.10
C ALA A 544 61.13 11.35 33.64
N THR A 545 61.99 11.87 32.76
CA THR A 545 61.81 12.16 31.33
C THR A 545 61.61 10.89 30.49
N LEU A 546 60.63 10.89 29.58
CA LEU A 546 60.39 9.84 28.58
C LEU A 546 60.83 10.28 27.17
N PRO A 547 61.22 9.34 26.28
CA PRO A 547 61.65 9.63 24.92
C PRO A 547 60.48 9.92 23.97
N ALA A 548 60.78 10.59 22.85
CA ALA A 548 59.83 11.04 21.84
C ALA A 548 58.94 9.90 21.30
N PRO A 549 57.64 10.15 21.06
CA PRO A 549 56.71 9.12 20.62
C PRO A 549 56.97 8.69 19.18
N SER A 550 57.10 7.38 18.99
CA SER A 550 56.94 6.71 17.70
C SER A 550 55.54 6.97 17.15
N ALA A 551 55.40 7.06 15.82
CA ALA A 551 54.10 7.13 15.15
C ALA A 551 53.16 6.03 15.70
N PRO A 552 51.93 6.37 16.10
CA PRO A 552 51.11 5.44 16.84
C PRO A 552 50.57 4.37 15.87
N ALA A 553 50.68 3.09 16.28
CA ALA A 553 50.36 1.95 15.43
C ALA A 553 48.84 1.73 15.35
N PRO A 554 48.28 1.26 14.22
CA PRO A 554 46.86 0.94 14.11
C PRO A 554 46.42 -0.01 15.23
N VAL A 555 45.24 0.21 15.79
CA VAL A 555 44.73 -0.57 16.93
C VAL A 555 43.40 -1.22 16.58
N ASP A 556 43.29 -2.50 16.86
CA ASP A 556 42.01 -3.21 16.75
C ASP A 556 41.10 -2.85 17.92
N ARG A 557 39.84 -2.55 17.60
CA ARG A 557 38.75 -2.31 18.56
C ARG A 557 37.47 -3.00 18.10
N PHE A 558 36.66 -3.43 19.05
CA PHE A 558 35.26 -3.73 18.87
C PHE A 558 34.45 -2.46 19.11
N ILE A 559 33.55 -2.13 18.20
CA ILE A 559 32.57 -1.07 18.37
C ILE A 559 31.20 -1.73 18.43
N ALA A 560 30.44 -1.46 19.48
CA ALA A 560 29.08 -1.95 19.66
C ALA A 560 28.13 -0.78 19.89
N ALA A 561 26.93 -0.83 19.31
CA ALA A 561 25.86 0.13 19.56
C ALA A 561 24.63 -0.61 20.10
N GLU A 562 24.08 -0.15 21.22
CA GLU A 562 22.94 -0.80 21.88
C GLU A 562 21.91 0.19 22.45
N MET A 563 20.64 -0.22 22.49
CA MET A 563 19.57 0.50 23.17
C MET A 563 18.42 -0.43 23.58
N GLU A 564 17.48 0.09 24.38
CA GLU A 564 16.24 -0.63 24.72
C GLU A 564 15.40 -0.91 23.46
N SER A 565 14.87 -2.13 23.34
CA SER A 565 14.07 -2.53 22.16
C SER A 565 12.68 -1.87 22.13
N TYR A 566 12.13 -1.49 23.30
CA TYR A 566 10.79 -0.89 23.45
C TYR A 566 10.79 0.36 24.32
N PRO A 567 11.46 1.43 23.88
CA PRO A 567 11.42 2.68 24.60
C PRO A 567 9.99 3.22 24.67
N VAL A 568 9.56 3.68 25.85
CA VAL A 568 8.25 4.32 26.01
C VAL A 568 8.29 5.73 25.43
N ILE A 569 7.35 6.07 24.56
CA ILE A 569 7.35 7.34 23.81
C ILE A 569 7.35 8.59 24.70
N GLU A 570 6.72 8.52 25.87
CA GLU A 570 6.68 9.63 26.84
C GLU A 570 8.02 9.85 27.56
N ARG A 571 9.03 8.99 27.34
CA ARG A 571 10.33 9.04 28.00
C ARG A 571 11.46 9.02 26.98
N ALA A 572 12.49 9.79 27.28
CA ALA A 572 13.71 9.78 26.49
C ALA A 572 14.45 8.44 26.64
N ALA A 573 14.77 7.80 25.52
CA ALA A 573 15.50 6.54 25.45
C ALA A 573 17.01 6.78 25.38
N ASN A 574 17.82 5.89 25.95
CA ASN A 574 19.28 5.98 25.88
C ASN A 574 19.84 5.03 24.84
N VAL A 575 20.83 5.51 24.10
CA VAL A 575 21.62 4.73 23.16
C VAL A 575 23.06 4.74 23.66
N TYR A 576 23.66 3.56 23.76
CA TYR A 576 25.04 3.38 24.20
C TYR A 576 25.89 2.92 23.02
N VAL A 577 27.04 3.56 22.82
CA VAL A 577 28.04 3.12 21.84
C VAL A 577 29.33 2.82 22.59
N THR A 578 29.72 1.56 22.61
CA THR A 578 30.87 1.04 23.35
C THR A 578 32.01 0.76 22.39
N VAL A 579 33.19 1.29 22.67
CA VAL A 579 34.44 0.98 21.97
C VAL A 579 35.36 0.26 22.93
N SER A 580 35.71 -0.99 22.63
CA SER A 580 36.42 -1.88 23.55
C SER A 580 37.53 -2.68 22.85
N PRO A 581 38.65 -3.01 23.52
CA PRO A 581 39.62 -3.97 22.99
C PRO A 581 39.09 -5.42 22.95
N GLU A 582 38.04 -5.74 23.70
CA GLU A 582 37.42 -7.06 23.78
C GLU A 582 35.99 -7.04 23.19
N SER A 583 35.46 -8.22 22.81
CA SER A 583 34.10 -8.30 22.27
C SER A 583 33.04 -7.94 23.32
N VAL A 584 32.05 -7.14 22.94
CA VAL A 584 31.00 -6.69 23.85
C VAL A 584 29.83 -7.67 23.84
N ILE A 585 29.35 -8.06 25.03
CA ILE A 585 28.18 -8.94 25.18
C ILE A 585 26.93 -8.07 25.34
N ALA A 586 26.00 -8.17 24.38
CA ALA A 586 24.72 -7.48 24.43
C ALA A 586 23.75 -8.09 25.46
N LEU A 587 22.90 -7.25 26.07
CA LEU A 587 21.78 -7.68 26.92
C LEU A 587 20.64 -8.30 26.07
N ALA A 588 20.00 -9.36 26.55
CA ALA A 588 18.97 -10.12 25.82
C ALA A 588 17.72 -9.31 25.40
N SER A 589 17.48 -8.15 26.01
CA SER A 589 16.34 -7.25 25.76
C SER A 589 16.71 -5.98 24.99
N ALA A 590 17.96 -5.85 24.56
CA ALA A 590 18.46 -4.69 23.82
C ALA A 590 18.51 -4.98 22.32
N THR A 591 18.28 -3.95 21.51
CA THR A 591 18.76 -3.94 20.12
C THR A 591 20.26 -3.63 20.22
N ALA A 592 21.13 -4.50 19.72
CA ALA A 592 22.58 -4.39 19.86
C ALA A 592 23.35 -4.93 18.65
N SER A 593 24.18 -4.09 18.04
CA SER A 593 25.00 -4.41 16.87
C SER A 593 26.48 -4.25 17.22
N GLN A 594 27.37 -5.08 16.67
CA GLN A 594 28.80 -4.97 16.90
C GLN A 594 29.64 -5.29 15.67
N ALA A 595 30.82 -4.67 15.56
CA ALA A 595 31.82 -4.93 14.54
C ALA A 595 33.24 -4.81 15.11
N ARG A 596 34.18 -5.62 14.58
CA ARG A 596 35.61 -5.50 14.86
C ARG A 596 36.28 -4.67 13.77
N ILE A 597 36.95 -3.58 14.13
CA ILE A 597 37.51 -2.59 13.21
C ILE A 597 38.93 -2.23 13.62
N THR A 598 39.81 -2.04 12.64
CA THR A 598 41.17 -1.51 12.84
C THR A 598 41.12 0.01 12.70
N LEU A 599 41.55 0.75 13.72
CA LEU A 599 41.46 2.20 13.80
C LEU A 599 42.85 2.85 13.81
N ASP A 600 42.95 4.07 13.26
CA ASP A 600 44.15 4.90 13.37
C ASP A 600 44.19 5.57 14.75
N SER A 601 45.11 5.14 15.60
CA SER A 601 45.33 5.72 16.94
C SER A 601 45.70 7.21 16.96
N ALA A 602 46.07 7.81 15.83
CA ALA A 602 46.38 9.24 15.75
C ALA A 602 45.15 10.13 15.54
N LEU A 603 44.01 9.56 15.14
CA LEU A 603 42.78 10.29 14.85
C LEU A 603 41.69 9.98 15.89
N PRO A 604 40.93 10.99 16.35
CA PRO A 604 39.75 10.74 17.18
C PRO A 604 38.71 9.93 16.39
N LEU A 605 37.88 9.19 17.12
CA LEU A 605 36.71 8.51 16.55
C LEU A 605 35.46 9.32 16.90
N ASP A 606 34.85 9.94 15.89
CA ASP A 606 33.59 10.67 15.99
C ASP A 606 32.42 9.72 15.78
N VAL A 607 31.54 9.59 16.76
CA VAL A 607 30.33 8.79 16.70
C VAL A 607 29.11 9.70 16.56
N ALA A 608 28.39 9.55 15.46
CA ALA A 608 27.19 10.31 15.12
C ALA A 608 25.92 9.43 15.20
N LEU A 609 24.85 9.95 15.80
CA LEU A 609 23.51 9.39 15.74
C LEU A 609 22.68 10.12 14.70
N ILE A 610 22.06 9.36 13.80
CA ILE A 610 21.27 9.84 12.67
C ILE A 610 19.89 9.15 12.75
N PRO A 611 18.86 9.80 13.31
CA PRO A 611 17.55 9.20 13.48
C PRO A 611 16.83 9.08 12.14
N HIS A 612 16.62 7.88 11.59
CA HIS A 612 16.02 7.68 10.27
C HIS A 612 14.49 7.81 10.27
N CYS A 613 13.82 7.19 11.24
CA CYS A 613 12.36 7.26 11.30
C CYS A 613 11.86 7.21 12.74
N ASN A 614 10.73 7.88 12.97
CA ASN A 614 9.94 7.84 14.20
C ASN A 614 10.70 8.12 15.52
N CYS A 615 11.86 8.79 15.45
CA CYS A 615 12.65 9.22 16.59
C CYS A 615 13.43 10.50 16.30
N ALA A 616 13.90 11.19 17.33
CA ALA A 616 14.73 12.39 17.24
C ALA A 616 15.83 12.38 18.30
N VAL A 617 17.03 12.87 17.99
CA VAL A 617 18.13 12.94 18.96
C VAL A 617 17.96 14.14 19.90
N ARG A 618 18.12 13.91 21.19
CA ARG A 618 18.07 14.94 22.24
C ARG A 618 19.49 15.36 22.62
N GLY A 619 19.86 16.60 22.28
CA GLY A 619 21.18 17.17 22.56
C GLY A 619 22.18 16.91 21.43
N ASP A 620 23.46 16.77 21.79
CA ASP A 620 24.53 16.57 20.79
C ASP A 620 24.41 15.20 20.12
N ALA A 621 24.21 15.21 18.80
CA ALA A 621 24.13 14.02 17.97
C ALA A 621 25.50 13.43 17.61
N VAL A 622 26.60 14.15 17.87
CA VAL A 622 27.97 13.71 17.59
C VAL A 622 28.80 13.77 18.86
N ARG A 623 29.58 12.73 19.13
CA ARG A 623 30.54 12.67 20.24
C ARG A 623 31.85 12.01 19.80
N SER A 624 32.97 12.55 20.25
CA SER A 624 34.30 12.06 19.90
C SER A 624 34.92 11.26 21.04
N ILE A 625 35.70 10.23 20.72
CA ILE A 625 36.58 9.52 21.67
C ILE A 625 38.02 9.50 21.17
N ASP A 626 38.96 9.45 22.12
CA ASP A 626 40.37 9.22 21.82
C ASP A 626 40.65 7.72 21.75
N VAL A 627 40.96 7.24 20.55
CA VAL A 627 41.23 5.82 20.28
C VAL A 627 42.50 5.32 20.99
N ALA A 628 43.44 6.23 21.30
CA ALA A 628 44.69 5.90 21.97
C ALA A 628 44.51 5.58 23.46
N GLU A 629 43.41 6.00 24.09
CA GLU A 629 43.15 5.68 25.50
C GLU A 629 42.95 4.16 25.70
N PRO A 630 43.66 3.56 26.67
CA PRO A 630 43.56 2.13 26.93
C PRO A 630 42.27 1.79 27.68
N GLY A 631 41.52 0.81 27.18
CA GLY A 631 40.35 0.25 27.85
C GLY A 631 39.05 0.45 27.09
N GLU A 632 37.94 0.10 27.75
CA GLU A 632 36.58 0.27 27.24
C GLU A 632 36.10 1.71 27.44
N GLN A 633 35.55 2.32 26.38
CA GLN A 633 34.97 3.65 26.40
C GLN A 633 33.51 3.57 25.96
N VAL A 634 32.60 4.17 26.74
CA VAL A 634 31.15 4.12 26.48
C VAL A 634 30.63 5.54 26.25
N LEU A 635 30.13 5.79 25.04
CA LEU A 635 29.38 6.99 24.69
C LEU A 635 27.90 6.78 24.96
N ARG A 636 27.26 7.76 25.61
CA ARG A 636 25.82 7.75 25.85
C ARG A 636 25.15 8.89 25.10
N PHE A 637 24.12 8.55 24.35
CA PHE A 637 23.22 9.46 23.68
C PHE A 637 21.79 9.30 24.20
N THR A 638 20.94 10.26 23.86
CA THR A 638 19.53 10.27 24.25
C THR A 638 18.68 10.59 23.04
N ILE A 639 17.58 9.86 22.86
CA ILE A 639 16.62 10.05 21.77
C ILE A 639 15.19 10.12 22.32
N ASP A 640 14.30 10.80 21.60
CA ASP A 640 12.86 10.88 21.87
C ASP A 640 12.09 10.16 20.75
N GLY A 641 11.04 9.42 21.11
CA GLY A 641 10.12 8.84 20.12
C GLY A 641 9.09 9.86 19.63
N ILE A 642 8.70 9.78 18.36
CA ILE A 642 7.75 10.73 17.75
C ILE A 642 6.31 10.21 17.80
N SER A 643 6.10 8.95 17.40
CA SER A 643 4.82 8.23 17.48
C SER A 643 5.03 6.76 17.92
N PRO A 644 4.01 6.05 18.44
CA PRO A 644 4.14 4.63 18.69
C PRO A 644 4.36 3.87 17.39
N GLY A 645 5.39 3.02 17.32
CA GLY A 645 5.75 2.29 16.10
C GLY A 645 7.25 2.06 15.97
N SER A 646 7.64 1.35 14.91
CA SER A 646 9.06 1.14 14.60
C SER A 646 9.74 2.48 14.38
N ALA A 647 10.90 2.63 14.97
CA ALA A 647 11.85 3.68 14.69
C ALA A 647 13.11 3.06 14.12
N GLU A 648 13.89 3.85 13.42
CA GLU A 648 15.19 3.48 12.89
C GLU A 648 16.18 4.57 13.29
N LEU A 649 17.36 4.14 13.75
CA LEU A 649 18.44 5.00 14.18
C LEU A 649 19.74 4.44 13.61
N LEU A 650 20.37 5.21 12.73
CA LEU A 650 21.70 4.91 12.24
C LEU A 650 22.75 5.52 13.17
N ILE A 651 23.77 4.75 13.50
CA ILE A 651 24.96 5.19 14.23
C ILE A 651 26.13 5.05 13.29
N GLU A 652 26.87 6.14 13.08
CA GLU A 652 28.10 6.13 12.28
C GLU A 652 29.29 6.48 13.15
N ALA A 653 30.36 5.69 13.08
CA ALA A 653 31.64 5.98 13.69
C ALA A 653 32.63 6.40 12.60
N ARG A 654 33.33 7.53 12.76
CA ARG A 654 34.14 8.19 11.74
C ARG A 654 35.52 8.56 12.26
N GLN A 655 36.55 8.44 11.43
CA GLN A 655 37.87 9.02 11.68
C GLN A 655 38.18 10.02 10.57
N GLY A 656 38.15 11.32 10.89
CA GLY A 656 38.20 12.38 9.89
C GLY A 656 37.02 12.29 8.91
N ASN A 657 37.30 12.18 7.61
CA ASN A 657 36.26 12.11 6.57
C ASN A 657 35.73 10.68 6.32
N ALA A 658 36.42 9.66 6.83
CA ALA A 658 36.08 8.26 6.58
C ALA A 658 35.18 7.69 7.68
N THR A 659 34.04 7.11 7.30
CA THR A 659 33.21 6.31 8.22
C THR A 659 33.80 4.90 8.33
N VAL A 660 34.19 4.52 9.53
CA VAL A 660 34.86 3.23 9.82
C VAL A 660 33.87 2.16 10.28
N ALA A 661 32.70 2.54 10.78
CA ALA A 661 31.61 1.63 11.11
C ALA A 661 30.23 2.30 11.02
N SER A 662 29.20 1.54 10.68
CA SER A 662 27.80 1.96 10.66
C SER A 662 26.90 0.90 11.27
N PHE A 663 25.97 1.29 12.14
CA PHE A 663 25.03 0.41 12.83
C PHE A 663 23.61 0.93 12.69
N LEU A 664 22.66 0.11 12.26
CA LEU A 664 21.24 0.45 12.27
C LEU A 664 20.58 -0.22 13.48
N LEU A 665 20.04 0.58 14.40
CA LEU A 665 19.18 0.11 15.48
C LEU A 665 17.74 0.40 15.07
N ALA A 666 16.85 -0.58 15.20
CA ALA A 666 15.44 -0.45 14.86
C ALA A 666 14.54 -0.70 16.08
N PRO A 667 14.51 0.21 17.08
CA PRO A 667 13.65 0.06 18.26
C PRO A 667 12.18 0.28 17.90
N ILE A 668 11.25 -0.22 18.73
CA ILE A 668 9.81 0.04 18.58
C ILE A 668 9.36 0.95 19.72
N PHE A 669 9.08 2.22 19.45
CA PHE A 669 8.53 3.10 20.48
C PHE A 669 7.10 2.67 20.83
N VAL A 670 6.83 2.54 22.13
CA VAL A 670 5.53 2.06 22.64
C VAL A 670 4.87 3.11 23.53
N ALA A 671 3.53 3.16 23.56
CA ALA A 671 2.79 4.08 24.42
C ALA A 671 2.90 3.69 25.91
N GLN A 672 3.10 2.41 26.25
CA GLN A 672 3.32 1.92 27.61
C GLN A 672 4.34 0.77 27.60
N VAL A 673 5.04 0.57 28.73
CA VAL A 673 6.10 -0.45 28.90
C VAL A 673 5.56 -1.83 28.52
N GLN A 674 6.10 -2.43 27.46
CA GLN A 674 5.82 -3.81 27.03
C GLN A 674 7.04 -4.71 27.30
N ALA A 675 6.81 -6.02 27.38
CA ALA A 675 7.88 -7.01 27.52
C ALA A 675 8.69 -7.14 26.21
N PRO A 676 9.99 -7.46 26.27
CA PRO A 676 10.90 -7.33 25.13
C PRO A 676 10.80 -8.48 24.10
N LEU A 677 10.57 -8.18 22.82
CA LEU A 677 11.21 -8.90 21.70
C LEU A 677 12.43 -8.11 21.19
N SER A 678 13.63 -8.68 21.28
CA SER A 678 14.82 -8.09 20.69
C SER A 678 14.82 -8.37 19.18
N VAL A 679 14.71 -7.32 18.36
CA VAL A 679 15.22 -7.36 16.99
C VAL A 679 16.49 -6.53 16.99
N SER A 680 17.61 -7.22 16.87
CA SER A 680 18.88 -6.59 16.55
C SER A 680 19.45 -7.22 15.29
N GLN A 681 19.95 -6.39 14.38
CA GLN A 681 20.75 -6.87 13.27
C GLN A 681 22.11 -6.18 13.26
N PRO A 682 23.21 -6.95 13.22
CA PRO A 682 24.49 -6.41 12.81
C PRO A 682 24.44 -6.03 11.33
N LEU A 683 24.69 -4.75 11.02
CA LEU A 683 25.21 -4.40 9.71
C LEU A 683 26.70 -4.72 9.73
N ALA A 684 27.12 -5.66 8.88
CA ALA A 684 28.53 -5.80 8.55
C ALA A 684 28.99 -4.48 7.92
N SER A 685 30.10 -3.92 8.43
CA SER A 685 30.74 -2.73 7.89
C SER A 685 30.90 -2.85 6.38
N PRO A 686 30.27 -1.99 5.58
CA PRO A 686 30.90 -1.57 4.36
C PRO A 686 32.12 -0.75 4.79
N GLU A 687 33.32 -1.12 4.34
CA GLU A 687 34.36 -0.09 4.17
C GLU A 687 33.69 1.07 3.42
N LEU A 688 33.48 2.22 4.08
CA LEU A 688 33.36 3.46 3.32
C LEU A 688 34.75 3.75 2.78
N ALA A 689 35.10 3.07 1.70
CA ALA A 689 36.08 3.65 0.80
C ALA A 689 35.40 4.89 0.22
N GLY A 690 35.72 6.07 0.77
CA GLY A 690 35.73 7.26 -0.06
C GLY A 690 36.57 6.91 -1.29
N GLY A 691 35.89 6.87 -2.43
CA GLY A 691 36.52 6.57 -3.69
C GLY A 691 37.26 7.81 -4.19
N ASP A 692 37.94 7.66 -5.32
CA ASP A 692 38.41 8.80 -6.12
C ASP A 692 37.23 9.56 -6.78
N PHE A 693 36.01 9.49 -6.20
CA PHE A 693 34.78 10.07 -6.73
C PHE A 693 33.82 10.47 -5.60
N PRO A 694 32.98 11.51 -5.80
CA PRO A 694 31.99 11.92 -4.81
C PRO A 694 30.90 10.88 -4.54
N VAL A 695 30.58 10.73 -3.26
CA VAL A 695 29.45 9.97 -2.75
C VAL A 695 28.48 10.94 -2.08
N LEU A 696 27.26 11.02 -2.58
CA LEU A 696 26.15 11.80 -2.03
C LEU A 696 25.19 10.85 -1.31
N ARG A 697 25.13 10.93 0.01
CA ARG A 697 24.15 10.21 0.83
C ARG A 697 22.96 11.11 1.13
N ILE A 698 21.77 10.56 0.99
CA ILE A 698 20.52 11.26 1.20
C ILE A 698 19.68 10.47 2.18
N TYR A 699 19.21 11.17 3.22
CA TYR A 699 18.37 10.64 4.28
C TYR A 699 17.06 11.44 4.34
N GLU A 700 15.97 10.76 4.69
CA GLU A 700 14.64 11.35 4.84
C GLU A 700 14.20 11.33 6.30
N PHE A 701 13.55 12.41 6.74
CA PHE A 701 13.03 12.55 8.09
C PHE A 701 11.64 13.16 8.02
N TYR A 702 10.65 12.51 8.64
CA TYR A 702 9.32 13.08 8.79
C TYR A 702 9.18 13.72 10.18
N GLY A 703 8.94 15.03 10.19
CA GLY A 703 8.66 15.78 11.41
C GLY A 703 7.27 15.45 11.98
N ALA A 704 7.04 15.80 13.25
CA ALA A 704 5.78 15.54 13.96
C ALA A 704 4.53 16.17 13.31
N ASN A 705 4.70 17.15 12.43
CA ASN A 705 3.65 17.80 11.65
C ASN A 705 3.48 17.23 10.23
N GLY A 706 4.18 16.12 9.90
CA GLY A 706 4.20 15.52 8.56
C GLY A 706 5.15 16.17 7.57
N ALA A 707 5.94 17.18 7.96
CA ALA A 707 6.92 17.81 7.06
C ALA A 707 8.08 16.86 6.76
N LEU A 708 8.38 16.67 5.47
CA LEU A 708 9.55 15.90 5.02
C LEU A 708 10.80 16.77 5.05
N THR A 709 11.83 16.33 5.75
CA THR A 709 13.18 16.90 5.70
C THR A 709 14.11 15.92 4.98
N LEU A 710 14.92 16.43 4.06
CA LEU A 710 15.96 15.69 3.37
C LEU A 710 17.32 16.17 3.87
N ARG A 711 18.15 15.27 4.40
CA ARG A 711 19.56 15.55 4.72
C ARG A 711 20.44 15.00 3.62
N PHE A 712 21.42 15.80 3.22
CA PHE A 712 22.39 15.51 2.19
C PHE A 712 23.78 15.53 2.81
N ASP A 713 24.52 14.43 2.67
CA ASP A 713 25.91 14.32 3.09
C ASP A 713 26.75 13.97 1.85
N LEU A 714 27.50 14.95 1.33
CA LEU A 714 28.40 14.80 0.19
C LEU A 714 29.84 14.65 0.69
N ILE A 715 30.53 13.59 0.26
CA ILE A 715 31.92 13.34 0.63
C ILE A 715 32.70 12.89 -0.61
N CYS A 716 33.92 13.40 -0.77
CA CYS A 716 34.91 12.93 -1.74
C CYS A 716 36.29 12.95 -1.09
N ASP A 717 37.11 11.91 -1.33
CA ASP A 717 38.47 11.86 -0.79
C ASP A 717 39.49 12.53 -1.73
N LYS A 718 39.23 12.50 -3.05
CA LYS A 718 40.11 13.06 -4.08
C LYS A 718 39.32 13.76 -5.18
N PRO A 719 39.32 15.11 -5.22
CA PRO A 719 39.87 16.01 -4.20
C PRO A 719 39.09 15.91 -2.88
N ALA A 720 39.76 16.16 -1.76
CA ALA A 720 39.15 16.05 -0.44
C ALA A 720 38.16 17.19 -0.19
N TYR A 721 36.87 16.88 -0.16
CA TYR A 721 35.82 17.79 0.28
C TYR A 721 34.69 17.02 0.98
N ALA A 722 34.05 17.68 1.93
CA ALA A 722 32.87 17.19 2.60
C ALA A 722 31.92 18.36 2.82
N GLU A 723 30.64 18.15 2.52
CA GLU A 723 29.60 19.15 2.68
C GLU A 723 28.32 18.46 3.14
N SER A 724 27.60 19.07 4.08
CA SER A 724 26.34 18.53 4.60
C SER A 724 25.30 19.62 4.69
N GLY A 725 24.04 19.30 4.38
CA GLY A 725 22.95 20.24 4.51
C GLY A 725 21.60 19.57 4.58
N GLU A 726 20.60 20.32 5.03
CA GLU A 726 19.22 19.84 5.16
C GLU A 726 18.26 20.76 4.39
N SER A 727 17.20 20.17 3.85
CA SER A 727 16.10 20.86 3.21
C SER A 727 14.78 20.34 3.76
N THR A 728 14.04 21.20 4.47
CA THR A 728 12.69 20.86 4.96
C THR A 728 11.64 21.35 3.98
N LEU A 729 10.85 20.42 3.46
CA LEU A 729 9.73 20.65 2.56
C LEU A 729 8.46 21.00 3.37
N PRO A 730 7.56 21.82 2.82
CA PRO A 730 6.30 22.16 3.50
C PRO A 730 5.47 20.91 3.84
N PRO A 731 4.68 20.90 4.94
CA PRO A 731 3.80 19.76 5.26
C PRO A 731 2.77 19.43 4.17
N SER A 732 2.42 20.40 3.32
CA SER A 732 1.51 20.20 2.17
C SER A 732 2.20 19.62 0.94
N PHE A 733 3.53 19.49 0.95
CA PHE A 733 4.27 18.94 -0.16
C PHE A 733 4.16 17.42 -0.14
N ASP A 734 3.45 16.87 -1.11
CA ASP A 734 3.41 15.43 -1.34
C ASP A 734 4.50 15.02 -2.34
N LEU A 735 5.52 14.35 -1.82
CA LEU A 735 6.64 13.85 -2.62
C LEU A 735 6.17 12.88 -3.71
N ARG A 736 5.17 12.06 -3.41
CA ARG A 736 4.67 11.04 -4.33
C ARG A 736 3.98 11.68 -5.53
N SER A 737 3.04 12.60 -5.29
CA SER A 737 2.41 13.37 -6.37
C SER A 737 3.47 14.12 -7.20
N TYR A 738 4.46 14.74 -6.55
CA TYR A 738 5.54 15.43 -7.25
C TYR A 738 6.31 14.52 -8.22
N VAL A 739 6.66 13.30 -7.79
CA VAL A 739 7.35 12.33 -8.65
C VAL A 739 6.44 11.86 -9.77
N LEU A 740 5.21 11.48 -9.46
CA LEU A 740 4.24 10.98 -10.45
C LEU A 740 3.97 12.03 -11.53
N ASP A 741 3.71 13.29 -11.15
CA ASP A 741 3.49 14.40 -12.08
C ASP A 741 4.71 14.61 -13.00
N THR A 742 5.92 14.45 -12.47
CA THR A 742 7.17 14.58 -13.25
C THR A 742 7.30 13.45 -14.27
N LEU A 743 6.98 12.23 -13.88
CA LEU A 743 7.02 11.07 -14.76
C LEU A 743 5.90 11.12 -15.81
N ASP A 744 4.69 11.53 -15.43
CA ASP A 744 3.55 11.71 -16.34
C ASP A 744 3.84 12.79 -17.40
N GLU A 745 4.52 13.88 -17.01
CA GLU A 745 4.99 14.90 -17.94
C GLU A 745 5.98 14.33 -18.98
N ILE A 746 6.92 13.46 -18.56
CA ILE A 746 7.88 12.80 -19.45
C ILE A 746 7.18 11.78 -20.35
N GLU A 747 6.26 10.99 -19.82
CA GLU A 747 5.48 10.00 -20.57
C GLU A 747 4.59 10.67 -21.64
N ALA A 748 3.95 11.79 -21.31
CA ALA A 748 3.18 12.57 -22.27
C ALA A 748 4.06 13.10 -23.41
N ALA A 749 5.27 13.58 -23.08
CA ALA A 749 6.23 14.04 -24.08
C ALA A 749 6.78 12.91 -24.95
N TRP A 750 7.06 11.75 -24.36
CA TRP A 750 7.48 10.55 -25.08
C TRP A 750 6.38 10.10 -26.07
N THR A 751 5.12 10.06 -25.62
CA THR A 751 3.96 9.73 -26.47
C THR A 751 3.80 10.71 -27.64
N ALA A 752 4.01 12.00 -27.39
CA ALA A 752 3.97 13.04 -28.43
C ALA A 752 5.14 12.94 -29.42
N SER A 753 6.26 12.33 -29.02
CA SER A 753 7.47 12.14 -29.83
C SER A 753 7.43 10.88 -30.71
N GLY A 754 6.27 10.23 -30.84
CA GLY A 754 6.07 8.90 -31.42
C GLY A 754 6.69 8.66 -32.81
N SER A 755 6.71 7.38 -33.23
CA SER A 755 7.46 6.86 -34.38
C SER A 755 7.07 7.48 -35.74
N ALA A 756 7.59 8.66 -36.04
CA ALA A 756 7.46 9.29 -37.35
C ALA A 756 8.55 8.79 -38.31
N VAL A 757 8.23 8.66 -39.60
CA VAL A 757 9.21 8.23 -40.60
C VAL A 757 10.32 9.29 -40.69
N PRO A 758 11.61 8.91 -40.58
CA PRO A 758 12.72 9.85 -40.68
C PRO A 758 12.64 10.72 -41.94
N GLY A 759 12.77 12.04 -41.77
CA GLY A 759 12.69 13.02 -42.86
C GLY A 759 11.27 13.47 -43.25
N SER A 760 10.22 12.94 -42.63
CA SER A 760 8.84 13.44 -42.80
C SER A 760 8.59 14.75 -42.06
N LEU A 761 7.53 15.48 -42.45
CA LEU A 761 7.08 16.67 -41.70
C LEU A 761 6.75 16.33 -40.24
N ALA A 762 6.10 15.20 -40.01
CA ALA A 762 5.79 14.71 -38.66
C ALA A 762 7.06 14.45 -37.82
N ALA A 763 8.14 13.96 -38.44
CA ALA A 763 9.42 13.78 -37.74
C ALA A 763 10.09 15.13 -37.40
N GLN A 764 9.97 16.13 -38.28
CA GLN A 764 10.45 17.49 -37.99
C GLN A 764 9.63 18.16 -36.88
N GLU A 765 8.32 17.97 -36.88
CA GLU A 765 7.40 18.46 -35.83
C GLU A 765 7.67 17.77 -34.49
N ALA A 766 7.87 16.45 -34.47
CA ALA A 766 8.25 15.69 -33.27
C ALA A 766 9.61 16.16 -32.72
N GLN A 767 10.61 16.36 -33.59
CA GLN A 767 11.92 16.89 -33.20
C GLN A 767 11.83 18.30 -32.58
N ALA A 768 10.98 19.16 -33.15
CA ALA A 768 10.75 20.51 -32.62
C ALA A 768 9.98 20.48 -31.29
N ALA A 769 9.01 19.57 -31.14
CA ALA A 769 8.27 19.34 -29.90
C ALA A 769 9.20 18.84 -28.80
N TYR A 770 10.08 17.87 -29.11
CA TYR A 770 11.13 17.41 -28.21
C TYR A 770 12.04 18.55 -27.75
N ALA A 771 12.57 19.34 -28.70
CA ALA A 771 13.46 20.46 -28.39
C ALA A 771 12.79 21.51 -27.49
N THR A 772 11.50 21.78 -27.73
CA THR A 772 10.69 22.69 -26.91
C THR A 772 10.48 22.15 -25.50
N PHE A 773 10.11 20.87 -25.41
CA PHE A 773 9.89 20.21 -24.13
C PHE A 773 11.18 20.15 -23.30
N ILE A 774 12.29 19.66 -23.85
CA ILE A 774 13.54 19.49 -23.09
C ILE A 774 14.05 20.85 -22.58
N ALA A 775 13.84 21.94 -23.34
CA ALA A 775 14.18 23.28 -22.88
C ALA A 775 13.32 23.72 -21.67
N ALA A 776 11.99 23.51 -21.73
CA ALA A 776 11.08 23.82 -20.63
C ALA A 776 11.34 22.93 -19.40
N PHE A 777 11.56 21.64 -19.64
CA PHE A 777 11.86 20.65 -18.60
C PHE A 777 13.15 20.97 -17.87
N ARG A 778 14.23 21.36 -18.59
CA ARG A 778 15.48 21.83 -17.98
C ARG A 778 15.25 23.04 -17.08
N ALA A 779 14.43 24.00 -17.48
CA ALA A 779 14.12 25.17 -16.65
C ALA A 779 13.42 24.77 -15.35
N ARG A 780 12.43 23.86 -15.41
CA ARG A 780 11.75 23.32 -14.22
C ARG A 780 12.70 22.52 -13.34
N ALA A 781 13.56 21.68 -13.93
CA ALA A 781 14.54 20.87 -13.21
C ALA A 781 15.53 21.76 -12.42
N ILE A 782 15.96 22.90 -12.97
CA ILE A 782 16.81 23.87 -12.26
C ILE A 782 16.10 24.43 -11.03
N VAL A 783 14.84 24.89 -11.18
CA VAL A 783 14.06 25.45 -10.07
C VAL A 783 13.91 24.42 -8.96
N ARG A 784 13.45 23.21 -9.32
CA ARG A 784 13.23 22.10 -8.40
C ARG A 784 14.51 21.68 -7.68
N THR A 785 15.62 21.58 -8.40
CA THR A 785 16.92 21.23 -7.80
C THR A 785 17.36 22.30 -6.80
N ASN A 786 17.12 23.58 -7.07
CA ASN A 786 17.47 24.66 -6.15
C ASN A 786 16.57 24.72 -4.90
N GLU A 787 15.34 24.23 -5.00
CA GLU A 787 14.38 24.12 -3.88
C GLU A 787 14.68 22.89 -3.00
N ILE A 788 15.11 21.78 -3.60
CA ILE A 788 15.37 20.51 -2.89
C ILE A 788 16.80 20.43 -2.37
N VAL A 789 17.81 20.85 -3.14
CA VAL A 789 19.23 20.67 -2.79
C VAL A 789 19.78 21.91 -2.08
N PRO A 790 20.36 21.75 -0.87
CA PRO A 790 20.95 22.86 -0.12
C PRO A 790 21.97 23.65 -0.96
N LYS A 791 21.98 24.97 -0.76
CA LYS A 791 22.84 25.88 -1.54
C LYS A 791 24.32 25.54 -1.42
N ALA A 792 24.80 25.26 -0.21
CA ALA A 792 26.21 24.91 0.04
C ALA A 792 26.62 23.65 -0.75
N LEU A 793 25.77 22.62 -0.75
CA LEU A 793 25.99 21.40 -1.52
C LEU A 793 26.11 21.68 -3.02
N ARG A 794 25.21 22.52 -3.56
CA ARG A 794 25.26 22.94 -4.97
C ARG A 794 26.53 23.74 -5.27
N GLU A 795 26.99 24.59 -4.35
CA GLU A 795 28.23 25.37 -4.49
C GLU A 795 29.45 24.44 -4.53
N THR A 796 29.51 23.44 -3.65
CA THR A 796 30.58 22.43 -3.61
C THR A 796 30.58 21.57 -4.88
N LEU A 797 29.44 21.04 -5.30
CA LEU A 797 29.33 20.29 -6.57
C LEU A 797 29.75 21.15 -7.76
N TRP A 798 29.35 22.42 -7.79
CA TRP A 798 29.70 23.34 -8.88
C TRP A 798 31.18 23.70 -8.89
N ALA A 799 31.79 23.90 -7.72
CA ALA A 799 33.21 24.21 -7.59
C ALA A 799 34.09 23.10 -8.18
N HIS A 800 33.70 21.84 -7.99
CA HIS A 800 34.43 20.65 -8.46
C HIS A 800 33.89 20.05 -9.77
N ARG A 801 32.95 20.71 -10.44
CA ARG A 801 32.22 20.17 -11.62
C ARG A 801 33.09 19.63 -12.76
N ASP A 802 34.30 20.15 -12.93
CA ASP A 802 35.20 19.71 -13.99
C ASP A 802 35.92 18.40 -13.64
N GLU A 803 36.12 18.15 -12.35
CA GLU A 803 36.82 16.99 -11.78
C GLU A 803 35.88 15.79 -11.62
N ILE A 804 34.58 16.03 -11.42
CA ILE A 804 33.57 14.99 -11.23
C ILE A 804 33.32 14.27 -12.57
N LYS A 805 33.74 13.00 -12.65
CA LYS A 805 33.45 12.07 -13.77
C LYS A 805 32.42 11.01 -13.41
N SER A 806 32.22 10.82 -12.12
CA SER A 806 31.27 9.87 -11.55
C SER A 806 30.79 10.39 -10.21
N ILE A 807 29.52 10.19 -9.90
CA ILE A 807 28.94 10.49 -8.60
C ILE A 807 28.07 9.31 -8.16
N GLN A 808 28.27 8.83 -6.94
CA GLN A 808 27.42 7.78 -6.39
C GLN A 808 26.36 8.41 -5.50
N VAL A 809 25.08 8.19 -5.80
CA VAL A 809 23.96 8.64 -4.96
C VAL A 809 23.41 7.47 -4.17
N ILE A 810 23.47 7.56 -2.84
CA ILE A 810 22.91 6.55 -1.92
C ILE A 810 21.70 7.18 -1.25
N SER A 811 20.51 6.64 -1.50
CA SER A 811 19.25 7.24 -1.04
C SER A 811 18.26 6.16 -0.58
N GLN A 812 17.45 6.50 0.43
CA GLN A 812 16.32 5.69 0.86
C GLN A 812 15.09 5.97 -0.01
N GLU A 813 15.03 7.13 -0.66
CA GLU A 813 13.99 7.54 -1.60
C GLU A 813 14.23 6.90 -2.96
N PRO A 814 13.43 5.89 -3.36
CA PRO A 814 13.60 5.28 -4.65
C PRO A 814 12.91 6.08 -5.76
N LEU A 815 11.86 6.84 -5.44
CA LEU A 815 10.95 7.47 -6.39
C LEU A 815 11.55 8.74 -6.98
N LEU A 816 12.31 9.53 -6.21
CA LEU A 816 12.99 10.72 -6.70
C LEU A 816 14.00 10.35 -7.81
N PRO A 817 13.80 10.86 -9.05
CA PRO A 817 14.72 10.62 -10.15
C PRO A 817 15.92 11.56 -10.01
N TRP A 818 16.85 11.20 -9.12
CA TRP A 818 18.09 11.96 -8.88
C TRP A 818 18.87 12.23 -10.17
N GLU A 819 18.74 11.34 -11.16
CA GLU A 819 19.23 11.48 -12.53
C GLU A 819 18.82 12.79 -13.20
N LEU A 820 17.63 13.31 -12.87
CA LEU A 820 17.00 14.49 -13.47
C LEU A 820 17.28 15.78 -12.71
N MET A 821 18.06 15.75 -11.63
CA MET A 821 18.53 16.97 -10.98
C MET A 821 19.46 17.74 -11.90
N TYR A 822 19.28 19.06 -11.96
CA TYR A 822 20.02 19.93 -12.88
C TYR A 822 20.80 20.98 -12.09
N ILE A 823 22.12 20.83 -12.05
CA ILE A 823 23.01 21.74 -11.29
C ILE A 823 23.46 22.89 -12.20
N THR A 824 23.30 24.12 -11.71
CA THR A 824 23.79 25.36 -12.31
C THR A 824 24.68 26.11 -11.33
N ASP A 825 25.43 27.11 -11.80
CA ASP A 825 26.18 28.02 -10.95
C ASP A 825 25.28 28.67 -9.88
N PRO A 826 25.45 28.32 -8.59
CA PRO A 826 24.62 28.87 -7.53
C PRO A 826 24.87 30.36 -7.27
N SER A 827 25.99 30.90 -7.75
CA SER A 827 26.32 32.31 -7.63
C SER A 827 25.65 33.17 -8.71
N GLY A 828 25.10 32.55 -9.75
CA GLY A 828 24.47 33.24 -10.88
C GLY A 828 25.44 34.04 -11.75
N LYS A 829 26.76 33.85 -11.59
CA LYS A 829 27.80 34.61 -12.30
C LYS A 829 28.17 33.98 -13.64
N SER A 830 27.88 32.69 -13.81
CA SER A 830 28.11 31.93 -15.04
C SER A 830 26.79 31.49 -15.67
N ASN A 831 26.71 31.60 -16.99
CA ASN A 831 25.64 31.00 -17.81
C ASN A 831 25.95 29.56 -18.22
N GLU A 832 27.09 29.01 -17.77
CA GLU A 832 27.47 27.63 -18.00
C GLU A 832 26.42 26.69 -17.39
N LYS A 833 26.06 25.65 -18.14
CA LYS A 833 25.16 24.60 -17.68
C LYS A 833 25.84 23.27 -17.93
N ARG A 834 26.06 22.50 -16.86
CA ARG A 834 26.73 21.20 -16.91
C ARG A 834 25.77 20.02 -17.11
N GLY A 835 24.47 20.28 -17.23
CA GLY A 835 23.48 19.26 -17.51
C GLY A 835 22.83 18.64 -16.28
N PHE A 836 22.11 17.55 -16.51
CA PHE A 836 21.53 16.69 -15.50
C PHE A 836 22.61 15.91 -14.75
N LEU A 837 22.38 15.49 -13.50
CA LEU A 837 23.36 14.71 -12.73
C LEU A 837 23.77 13.41 -13.43
N THR A 838 22.90 12.82 -14.23
CA THR A 838 23.26 11.64 -15.03
C THR A 838 24.38 11.91 -16.05
N GLU A 839 24.48 13.13 -16.56
CA GLU A 839 25.57 13.58 -17.44
C GLU A 839 26.90 13.73 -16.68
N TRP A 840 26.87 13.73 -15.34
CA TRP A 840 28.04 13.77 -14.45
C TRP A 840 28.48 12.37 -14.02
N GLY A 841 27.90 11.32 -14.61
CA GLY A 841 28.20 9.92 -14.29
C GLY A 841 27.51 9.45 -13.01
N LEU A 842 26.22 9.74 -12.86
CA LEU A 842 25.44 9.28 -11.71
C LEU A 842 25.23 7.76 -11.74
N VAL A 843 25.52 7.11 -10.62
CA VAL A 843 25.17 5.72 -10.31
C VAL A 843 24.50 5.69 -8.92
N ARG A 844 23.44 4.91 -8.75
CA ARG A 844 22.71 4.77 -7.49
C ARG A 844 23.26 3.64 -6.62
N TRP A 845 22.96 3.72 -5.33
CA TRP A 845 23.01 2.58 -4.41
C TRP A 845 21.89 2.71 -3.36
N LEU A 846 21.59 1.61 -2.68
CA LEU A 846 20.60 1.58 -1.61
C LEU A 846 21.30 1.53 -0.25
N HIS A 847 20.72 2.20 0.74
CA HIS A 847 21.19 2.08 2.13
C HIS A 847 20.99 0.65 2.65
N GLY A 848 21.95 0.17 3.45
CA GLY A 848 21.88 -1.15 4.06
C GLY A 848 22.15 -2.34 3.12
N VAL A 849 22.53 -2.10 1.85
CA VAL A 849 23.00 -3.13 0.93
C VAL A 849 24.53 -3.20 0.95
N ARG A 850 25.09 -4.41 0.98
CA ARG A 850 26.55 -4.63 0.94
C ARG A 850 27.16 -3.88 -0.24
N PRO A 851 28.34 -3.24 -0.12
CA PRO A 851 28.94 -2.51 -1.23
C PRO A 851 29.15 -3.43 -2.42
N ALA A 852 28.79 -2.93 -3.60
CA ALA A 852 29.12 -3.61 -4.84
C ALA A 852 30.66 -3.71 -4.98
N GLY A 853 31.13 -4.93 -5.28
CA GLY A 853 32.54 -5.19 -5.61
C GLY A 853 33.00 -4.38 -6.83
N ARG A 854 34.33 -4.24 -6.99
CA ARG A 854 34.94 -3.48 -8.11
C ARG A 854 35.18 -4.31 -9.36
N ASP A 855 35.20 -5.64 -9.25
CA ASP A 855 35.62 -6.51 -10.34
C ASP A 855 34.51 -7.51 -10.70
N LEU A 856 34.06 -7.48 -11.96
CA LEU A 856 33.20 -8.49 -12.59
C LEU A 856 34.13 -9.49 -13.30
N VAL A 857 34.33 -10.69 -12.75
CA VAL A 857 35.35 -11.60 -13.30
C VAL A 857 34.87 -12.29 -14.60
N ARG A 858 35.61 -12.10 -15.71
CA ARG A 858 35.23 -12.54 -17.07
C ARG A 858 35.33 -14.05 -17.29
N ASP A 859 36.32 -14.72 -16.71
CA ASP A 859 36.60 -16.15 -16.97
C ASP A 859 35.54 -17.11 -16.41
N ARG A 860 34.64 -16.59 -15.58
CA ARG A 860 33.53 -17.32 -14.95
C ARG A 860 32.16 -16.79 -15.38
N MET A 861 32.09 -15.89 -16.35
CA MET A 861 30.85 -15.17 -16.66
C MET A 861 29.82 -16.08 -17.35
N ARG A 862 28.93 -16.73 -16.57
CA ARG A 862 27.75 -17.40 -17.09
C ARG A 862 26.67 -16.36 -17.33
N THR A 863 26.29 -16.24 -18.59
CA THR A 863 25.38 -15.21 -19.06
C THR A 863 24.05 -15.83 -19.46
N HIS A 864 22.96 -15.22 -19.00
CA HIS A 864 21.61 -15.70 -19.22
C HIS A 864 20.70 -14.58 -19.72
N TYR A 865 19.71 -14.93 -20.54
CA TYR A 865 18.66 -13.99 -20.94
C TYR A 865 17.24 -14.55 -20.77
N VAL A 866 16.30 -13.64 -20.50
CA VAL A 866 14.86 -13.87 -20.44
C VAL A 866 14.19 -12.94 -21.45
N ILE A 867 13.86 -13.49 -22.62
CA ILE A 867 13.18 -12.76 -23.71
C ILE A 867 11.96 -13.58 -24.14
N PRO A 868 10.74 -13.19 -23.73
CA PRO A 868 9.50 -13.90 -24.08
C PRO A 868 9.20 -13.87 -25.57
N LYS A 869 8.65 -14.97 -26.10
CA LYS A 869 8.04 -15.00 -27.43
C LYS A 869 6.51 -14.99 -27.31
N TYR A 870 5.93 -13.80 -27.24
CA TYR A 870 4.50 -13.65 -27.03
C TYR A 870 3.65 -14.40 -28.07
N LEU A 871 2.67 -15.15 -27.57
CA LEU A 871 1.72 -15.90 -28.39
C LEU A 871 0.67 -14.99 -29.03
N ASP A 872 0.36 -13.86 -28.39
CA ASP A 872 -0.49 -12.80 -28.96
C ASP A 872 0.35 -11.88 -29.87
N PRO A 873 0.05 -11.79 -31.19
CA PRO A 873 0.73 -10.87 -32.09
C PRO A 873 0.69 -9.41 -31.64
N ALA A 874 -0.34 -8.98 -30.90
CA ALA A 874 -0.47 -7.61 -30.40
C ALA A 874 0.62 -7.24 -29.38
N ASN A 875 1.20 -8.23 -28.69
CA ASN A 875 2.25 -8.03 -27.69
C ASN A 875 3.65 -8.23 -28.29
N THR A 876 3.79 -8.49 -29.59
CA THR A 876 5.10 -8.79 -30.18
C THR A 876 6.02 -7.58 -30.13
N LEU A 877 7.20 -7.75 -29.51
CA LEU A 877 8.30 -6.79 -29.50
C LEU A 877 9.36 -7.21 -30.52
N SER A 878 9.39 -6.56 -31.69
CA SER A 878 10.43 -6.82 -32.69
C SER A 878 11.82 -6.42 -32.18
N GLY A 879 11.92 -5.32 -31.42
CA GLY A 879 13.19 -4.87 -30.83
C GLY A 879 13.82 -5.92 -29.92
N ALA A 880 13.02 -6.59 -29.08
CA ALA A 880 13.52 -7.65 -28.18
C ALA A 880 14.10 -8.86 -28.94
N LEU A 881 13.58 -9.16 -30.15
CA LEU A 881 14.13 -10.23 -30.99
C LEU A 881 15.48 -9.84 -31.62
N GLU A 882 15.65 -8.56 -31.98
CA GLU A 882 16.90 -7.99 -32.47
C GLU A 882 17.94 -7.90 -31.34
N GLU A 883 17.51 -7.49 -30.15
CA GLU A 883 18.31 -7.46 -28.93
C GLU A 883 18.89 -8.83 -28.58
N ARG A 884 18.10 -9.90 -28.73
CA ARG A 884 18.62 -11.26 -28.60
C ARG A 884 19.80 -11.55 -29.56
N ALA A 885 19.78 -11.00 -30.77
CA ALA A 885 20.88 -11.17 -31.72
C ALA A 885 22.11 -10.35 -31.31
N VAL A 886 21.92 -9.12 -30.81
CA VAL A 886 22.98 -8.27 -30.25
C VAL A 886 23.65 -8.94 -29.05
N LEU A 887 22.85 -9.47 -28.11
CA LEU A 887 23.35 -10.21 -26.94
C LEU A 887 24.20 -11.42 -27.34
N LYS A 888 23.79 -12.18 -28.36
CA LYS A 888 24.60 -13.29 -28.89
C LYS A 888 25.89 -12.84 -29.57
N GLY A 889 25.94 -11.62 -30.10
CA GLY A 889 27.16 -11.02 -30.64
C GLY A 889 28.18 -10.70 -29.56
N HIS A 890 27.72 -10.13 -28.44
CA HIS A 890 28.55 -9.78 -27.28
C HIS A 890 28.93 -10.99 -26.42
N PHE A 891 28.00 -11.93 -26.26
CA PHE A 891 28.10 -13.13 -25.42
C PHE A 891 27.73 -14.37 -26.23
N PRO A 892 28.70 -15.01 -26.94
CA PRO A 892 28.42 -16.16 -27.80
C PRO A 892 27.78 -17.36 -27.08
N ASP A 893 28.12 -17.55 -25.80
CA ASP A 893 27.67 -18.66 -24.95
C ASP A 893 26.45 -18.29 -24.09
N ILE A 894 25.71 -17.21 -24.41
CA ILE A 894 24.55 -16.78 -23.61
C ILE A 894 23.40 -17.78 -23.67
N GLU A 895 22.93 -18.21 -22.49
CA GLU A 895 21.91 -19.23 -22.35
C GLU A 895 20.51 -18.63 -22.18
N LYS A 896 19.50 -19.31 -22.72
CA LYS A 896 18.09 -18.90 -22.56
C LYS A 896 17.55 -19.47 -21.25
N VAL A 897 17.02 -18.61 -20.38
CA VAL A 897 16.10 -19.01 -19.32
C VAL A 897 14.69 -19.04 -19.90
N THR A 898 13.93 -20.09 -19.59
CA THR A 898 12.54 -20.22 -20.07
C THR A 898 11.72 -19.02 -19.55
N PRO A 899 11.15 -18.18 -20.44
CA PRO A 899 10.56 -16.90 -20.07
C PRO A 899 9.11 -17.07 -19.59
N THR A 900 8.91 -17.90 -18.58
CA THR A 900 7.67 -18.06 -17.81
C THR A 900 7.96 -17.69 -16.36
N SER A 901 7.02 -17.09 -15.65
CA SER A 901 7.23 -16.61 -14.27
C SER A 901 7.76 -17.73 -13.35
N LEU A 902 7.21 -18.93 -13.45
CA LEU A 902 7.62 -20.09 -12.66
C LEU A 902 9.04 -20.54 -13.00
N ALA A 903 9.38 -20.72 -14.27
CA ALA A 903 10.73 -21.14 -14.65
C ALA A 903 11.81 -20.09 -14.33
N VAL A 904 11.46 -18.79 -14.38
CA VAL A 904 12.36 -17.74 -13.91
C VAL A 904 12.52 -17.81 -12.39
N GLN A 905 11.45 -18.03 -11.62
CA GLN A 905 11.55 -18.24 -10.16
C GLN A 905 12.40 -19.45 -9.81
N ASP A 906 12.20 -20.59 -10.49
CA ASP A 906 12.98 -21.81 -10.30
C ASP A 906 14.47 -21.53 -10.57
N PHE A 907 14.78 -20.80 -11.64
CA PHE A 907 16.13 -20.36 -11.95
C PHE A 907 16.71 -19.46 -10.83
N LEU A 908 15.97 -18.44 -10.37
CA LEU A 908 16.44 -17.50 -9.35
C LEU A 908 16.61 -18.14 -7.94
N ALA A 909 15.90 -19.23 -7.67
CA ALA A 909 15.96 -19.95 -6.40
C ALA A 909 17.21 -20.82 -6.26
N GLU A 910 17.85 -21.21 -7.37
CA GLU A 910 19.06 -22.04 -7.34
C GLU A 910 20.31 -21.18 -7.13
N PRO A 911 21.17 -21.47 -6.13
CA PRO A 911 22.44 -20.77 -5.90
C PRO A 911 23.52 -21.24 -6.89
N HIS A 912 23.19 -21.28 -8.17
CA HIS A 912 24.14 -21.46 -9.26
C HIS A 912 24.78 -20.12 -9.58
N GLY A 913 25.88 -20.12 -10.32
CA GLY A 913 26.46 -18.84 -10.71
C GLY A 913 25.79 -18.28 -11.95
N CYS A 914 25.39 -17.03 -11.82
CA CYS A 914 24.81 -16.21 -12.87
C CYS A 914 25.50 -14.85 -12.78
N GLU A 915 26.44 -14.56 -13.65
CA GLU A 915 27.22 -13.32 -13.62
C GLU A 915 26.56 -12.22 -14.46
N LEU A 916 25.72 -12.60 -15.44
CA LEU A 916 24.85 -11.69 -16.18
C LEU A 916 23.46 -12.28 -16.33
N LEU A 917 22.44 -11.52 -15.96
CA LEU A 917 21.04 -11.83 -16.22
C LEU A 917 20.38 -10.66 -16.96
N HIS A 918 19.97 -10.88 -18.20
CA HIS A 918 19.37 -9.86 -19.05
C HIS A 918 17.88 -10.14 -19.32
N PHE A 919 17.02 -9.17 -19.13
CA PHE A 919 15.60 -9.22 -19.48
C PHE A 919 15.30 -8.24 -20.61
N ALA A 920 14.52 -8.68 -21.61
CA ALA A 920 13.88 -7.78 -22.57
C ALA A 920 12.42 -8.21 -22.78
N CYS A 921 11.49 -7.44 -22.20
CA CYS A 921 10.06 -7.77 -22.14
C CYS A 921 9.20 -6.53 -21.83
N HIS A 922 7.88 -6.65 -21.96
CA HIS A 922 6.96 -5.59 -21.53
C HIS A 922 6.95 -5.44 -20.01
N GLY A 923 7.05 -4.19 -19.56
CA GLY A 923 6.80 -3.81 -18.18
C GLY A 923 5.32 -3.46 -18.05
N ILE A 924 4.62 -4.15 -17.15
CA ILE A 924 3.25 -3.85 -16.78
C ILE A 924 3.33 -3.13 -15.45
N ALA A 925 3.39 -1.80 -15.50
CA ALA A 925 3.19 -0.98 -14.32
C ALA A 925 1.77 -0.42 -14.38
N GLU A 926 0.95 -0.75 -13.39
CA GLU A 926 -0.28 -0.01 -13.15
C GLU A 926 0.14 1.41 -12.73
N GLN A 927 -0.28 2.43 -13.49
CA GLN A 927 0.23 3.83 -13.43
C GLN A 927 0.18 4.50 -12.05
N ARG A 928 -0.32 3.84 -10.99
CA ARG A 928 -0.42 4.37 -9.62
C ARG A 928 0.16 3.47 -8.52
N ALA A 929 0.67 2.29 -8.84
CA ALA A 929 1.23 1.35 -7.87
C ALA A 929 2.64 0.90 -8.31
N VAL A 930 3.68 1.58 -7.82
CA VAL A 930 5.08 1.17 -8.03
C VAL A 930 5.38 -0.17 -7.32
N ILE A 931 4.48 -0.63 -6.44
CA ILE A 931 4.52 -1.90 -5.71
C ILE A 931 4.17 -3.10 -6.60
N SER A 932 3.44 -2.90 -7.71
CA SER A 932 2.94 -3.96 -8.59
C SER A 932 3.52 -3.92 -10.01
N ALA A 933 4.75 -3.42 -10.17
CA ALA A 933 5.45 -3.55 -11.45
C ALA A 933 5.69 -5.04 -11.74
N ASP A 934 5.04 -5.54 -12.79
CA ASP A 934 5.16 -6.90 -13.29
C ASP A 934 5.90 -6.91 -14.62
N LEU A 935 6.63 -7.99 -14.90
CA LEU A 935 7.17 -8.28 -16.23
C LEU A 935 6.24 -9.27 -16.94
N LEU A 936 5.77 -8.92 -18.15
CA LEU A 936 4.95 -9.82 -18.95
C LEU A 936 5.82 -10.94 -19.56
N MET A 937 5.55 -12.17 -19.16
CA MET A 937 6.20 -13.40 -19.60
C MET A 937 5.48 -14.02 -20.81
N GLU A 938 5.98 -15.15 -21.34
CA GLU A 938 5.56 -15.75 -22.62
C GLU A 938 4.08 -16.20 -22.64
N GLY A 939 3.47 -16.40 -21.47
CA GLY A 939 2.07 -16.82 -21.34
C GLY A 939 1.85 -18.30 -21.67
N LEU A 940 0.64 -18.80 -21.43
CA LEU A 940 0.26 -20.18 -21.73
C LEU A 940 -0.98 -20.24 -22.63
N PRO A 941 -1.01 -21.13 -23.65
CA PRO A 941 -2.21 -21.33 -24.45
C PRO A 941 -3.28 -22.08 -23.63
N ARG A 942 -4.51 -21.54 -23.56
CA ARG A 942 -5.64 -22.16 -22.87
C ARG A 942 -6.94 -21.97 -23.67
N ASN A 943 -7.55 -23.07 -24.11
CA ASN A 943 -8.86 -23.11 -24.79
C ASN A 943 -9.00 -22.14 -25.99
N GLY A 944 -7.92 -21.93 -26.75
CA GLY A 944 -7.92 -21.01 -27.90
C GLY A 944 -7.60 -19.55 -27.58
N ASN A 945 -7.42 -19.20 -26.29
CA ASN A 945 -6.90 -17.90 -25.84
C ASN A 945 -5.48 -18.04 -25.25
N VAL A 946 -4.78 -16.92 -25.09
CA VAL A 946 -3.49 -16.84 -24.39
C VAL A 946 -3.75 -16.32 -22.97
N LEU A 947 -3.29 -17.05 -21.96
CA LEU A 947 -3.30 -16.59 -20.57
C LEU A 947 -2.01 -15.82 -20.30
N ASP A 948 -2.13 -14.55 -19.92
CA ASP A 948 -0.99 -13.73 -19.54
C ASP A 948 -0.27 -14.35 -18.33
N ASP A 949 1.05 -14.39 -18.40
CA ASP A 949 1.92 -14.82 -17.32
C ASP A 949 2.74 -13.62 -16.85
N ARG A 950 2.82 -13.38 -15.54
CA ARG A 950 3.43 -12.18 -14.97
C ARG A 950 4.46 -12.58 -13.91
N LEU A 951 5.66 -12.01 -14.01
CA LEU A 951 6.70 -12.11 -12.99
C LEU A 951 6.70 -10.82 -12.18
N SER A 952 6.39 -10.88 -10.88
CA SER A 952 6.36 -9.71 -10.00
C SER A 952 7.69 -9.47 -9.28
N ALA A 953 7.93 -8.24 -8.83
CA ALA A 953 9.08 -7.92 -7.98
C ALA A 953 9.06 -8.70 -6.66
N ASP A 954 7.88 -8.99 -6.09
CA ASP A 954 7.75 -9.79 -4.87
C ASP A 954 8.17 -11.25 -5.07
N GLN A 955 7.84 -11.82 -6.24
CA GLN A 955 8.31 -13.16 -6.61
C GLN A 955 9.84 -13.18 -6.68
N VAL A 956 10.47 -12.17 -7.29
CA VAL A 956 11.95 -12.05 -7.31
C VAL A 956 12.50 -11.87 -5.89
N LYS A 957 11.96 -10.96 -5.09
CA LYS A 957 12.45 -10.61 -3.74
C LYS A 957 12.43 -11.80 -2.78
N THR A 958 11.44 -12.68 -2.93
CA THR A 958 11.26 -13.89 -2.11
C THR A 958 12.07 -15.09 -2.59
N THR A 959 12.35 -15.19 -3.89
CA THR A 959 13.02 -16.36 -4.48
C THR A 959 14.51 -16.19 -4.71
N LEU A 960 14.97 -14.98 -5.03
CA LEU A 960 16.35 -14.72 -5.43
C LEU A 960 17.34 -15.13 -4.33
N SER A 961 18.22 -16.08 -4.65
CA SER A 961 19.26 -16.56 -3.74
C SER A 961 20.58 -16.79 -4.47
N LEU A 962 21.27 -15.70 -4.82
CA LEU A 962 22.57 -15.79 -5.48
C LEU A 962 23.65 -16.38 -4.55
N ALA A 963 24.75 -16.86 -5.12
CA ALA A 963 25.91 -17.26 -4.33
C ALA A 963 26.51 -16.03 -3.60
N PRO A 964 27.05 -16.16 -2.38
CA PRO A 964 27.59 -15.02 -1.63
C PRO A 964 28.73 -14.25 -2.31
N ASP A 965 29.44 -14.89 -3.24
CA ASP A 965 30.51 -14.34 -4.09
C ASP A 965 30.06 -14.05 -5.53
N ALA A 966 28.75 -14.19 -5.82
CA ALA A 966 28.21 -13.93 -7.15
C ALA A 966 28.39 -12.46 -7.54
N CYS A 967 29.00 -12.24 -8.70
CA CYS A 967 29.20 -10.91 -9.28
C CYS A 967 28.12 -10.60 -10.32
N THR A 968 26.85 -10.80 -9.95
CA THR A 968 25.73 -10.72 -10.89
C THR A 968 25.43 -9.27 -11.28
N LEU A 969 25.49 -8.99 -12.58
CA LEU A 969 24.87 -7.82 -13.21
C LEU A 969 23.48 -8.21 -13.72
N VAL A 970 22.45 -7.54 -13.23
CA VAL A 970 21.09 -7.65 -13.76
C VAL A 970 20.83 -6.47 -14.69
N PHE A 971 20.43 -6.74 -15.92
CA PHE A 971 19.99 -5.72 -16.87
C PHE A 971 18.53 -5.97 -17.22
N LEU A 972 17.67 -5.01 -16.89
CA LEU A 972 16.23 -5.11 -17.08
C LEU A 972 15.80 -4.09 -18.14
N ASN A 973 15.80 -4.50 -19.40
CA ASN A 973 15.38 -3.68 -20.53
C ASN A 973 13.85 -3.74 -20.71
N SER A 974 13.14 -2.91 -19.95
CA SER A 974 11.68 -2.90 -19.93
C SER A 974 11.14 -1.59 -19.38
N CYS A 975 10.03 -1.09 -19.95
CA CYS A 975 9.43 0.19 -19.55
C CYS A 975 9.09 0.23 -18.05
N GLN A 976 9.47 1.32 -17.37
CA GLN A 976 9.06 1.63 -15.99
C GLN A 976 9.56 0.66 -14.90
N THR A 977 10.52 -0.21 -15.19
CA THR A 977 11.04 -1.25 -14.27
C THR A 977 12.24 -0.85 -13.41
N GLY A 978 12.90 0.25 -13.77
CA GLY A 978 13.93 0.91 -12.96
C GLY A 978 13.36 1.74 -11.81
N ARG A 979 12.03 1.91 -11.75
CA ARG A 979 11.35 2.56 -10.63
C ARG A 979 11.42 1.61 -9.43
N ALA A 980 12.06 2.05 -8.36
CA ALA A 980 11.80 1.48 -7.05
C ALA A 980 10.68 2.32 -6.37
N GLY A 981 9.84 1.70 -5.54
CA GLY A 981 8.65 2.33 -4.94
C GLY A 981 8.58 2.16 -3.43
N GLU A 982 7.53 2.67 -2.78
CA GLU A 982 7.27 2.41 -1.36
C GLU A 982 6.68 1.01 -1.17
N GLY A 983 7.41 0.08 -0.56
CA GLY A 983 6.85 -1.14 0.01
C GLY A 983 6.16 -0.88 1.35
N ILE A 984 5.49 -1.91 1.90
CA ILE A 984 4.81 -1.85 3.21
C ILE A 984 5.77 -1.40 4.34
N VAL A 985 7.06 -1.69 4.20
CA VAL A 985 8.15 -1.21 5.06
C VAL A 985 9.36 -0.88 4.17
N GLY A 986 9.54 0.39 3.79
CA GLY A 986 10.71 0.88 3.03
C GLY A 986 10.59 0.77 1.51
N VAL A 987 11.70 0.58 0.80
CA VAL A 987 11.78 0.54 -0.67
C VAL A 987 11.34 -0.83 -1.24
N GLY A 988 10.58 -0.84 -2.34
CA GLY A 988 10.13 -1.99 -3.13
C GLY A 988 10.39 -1.80 -4.64
N GLY A 989 9.93 -2.74 -5.48
CA GLY A 989 10.20 -2.75 -6.93
C GLY A 989 11.41 -3.61 -7.34
N PHE A 990 11.67 -3.77 -8.65
CA PHE A 990 12.68 -4.71 -9.14
C PHE A 990 14.12 -4.38 -8.71
N ALA A 991 14.49 -3.10 -8.67
CA ALA A 991 15.83 -2.72 -8.19
C ALA A 991 16.07 -3.20 -6.75
N ASP A 992 15.09 -3.02 -5.86
CA ASP A 992 15.18 -3.53 -4.49
C ASP A 992 15.11 -5.06 -4.43
N ALA A 993 14.22 -5.68 -5.20
CA ALA A 993 14.08 -7.14 -5.25
C ALA A 993 15.39 -7.84 -5.66
N PHE A 994 16.13 -7.28 -6.64
CA PHE A 994 17.39 -7.83 -7.09
C PHE A 994 18.58 -7.45 -6.19
N LEU A 995 18.64 -6.23 -5.65
CA LEU A 995 19.78 -5.77 -4.84
C LEU A 995 19.69 -6.19 -3.38
N ARG A 996 18.47 -6.28 -2.82
CA ARG A 996 18.19 -6.56 -1.40
C ARG A 996 17.11 -7.65 -1.23
N PRO A 997 17.31 -8.86 -1.79
CA PRO A 997 16.39 -9.98 -1.60
C PRO A 997 16.39 -10.46 -0.14
N TYR A 998 15.37 -11.23 0.26
CA TYR A 998 15.28 -11.79 1.61
C TYR A 998 16.38 -12.80 1.94
N SER A 999 16.98 -13.44 0.93
CA SER A 999 18.17 -14.29 1.09
C SER A 999 19.42 -13.53 1.53
N ARG A 1000 19.44 -12.19 1.39
CA ARG A 1000 20.58 -11.27 1.56
C ARG A 1000 21.72 -11.42 0.55
N ASN A 1001 21.60 -12.34 -0.41
CA ASN A 1001 22.56 -12.48 -1.51
C ASN A 1001 21.95 -11.89 -2.78
N GLY A 1002 22.05 -10.56 -2.89
CA GLY A 1002 21.55 -9.80 -4.04
C GLY A 1002 22.59 -9.59 -5.13
N ALA A 1003 22.15 -8.98 -6.23
CA ALA A 1003 22.98 -8.62 -7.37
C ALA A 1003 24.01 -7.53 -7.00
N MET A 1004 25.15 -7.56 -7.69
CA MET A 1004 26.20 -6.54 -7.54
C MET A 1004 25.86 -5.26 -8.29
N ALA A 1005 25.14 -5.38 -9.40
CA ALA A 1005 24.68 -4.23 -10.18
C ALA A 1005 23.32 -4.50 -10.79
N PHE A 1006 22.53 -3.45 -10.94
CA PHE A 1006 21.20 -3.49 -11.55
C PHE A 1006 21.04 -2.30 -12.50
N VAL A 1007 20.53 -2.54 -13.70
CA VAL A 1007 20.19 -1.51 -14.68
C VAL A 1007 18.72 -1.67 -15.05
N GLY A 1008 17.96 -0.58 -15.05
CA GLY A 1008 16.54 -0.60 -15.45
C GLY A 1008 16.05 0.77 -15.92
N ALA A 1009 14.88 0.85 -16.56
CA ALA A 1009 14.34 2.11 -17.09
C ALA A 1009 13.25 2.72 -16.20
N LEU A 1010 13.36 4.01 -15.87
CA LEU A 1010 12.42 4.75 -15.03
C LEU A 1010 11.11 5.15 -15.74
N TRP A 1011 11.05 5.14 -17.06
CA TRP A 1011 9.84 5.45 -17.84
C TRP A 1011 9.84 4.66 -19.15
N SER A 1012 8.86 4.92 -20.03
CA SER A 1012 8.78 4.29 -21.36
C SER A 1012 10.03 4.57 -22.21
N ILE A 1013 10.48 3.56 -22.93
CA ILE A 1013 11.67 3.60 -23.80
C ILE A 1013 11.28 3.16 -25.20
N SER A 1014 11.93 3.71 -26.22
CA SER A 1014 11.72 3.26 -27.61
C SER A 1014 12.57 2.04 -27.95
N ASP A 1015 12.00 1.09 -28.70
CA ASP A 1015 12.67 -0.16 -29.11
C ASP A 1015 14.04 0.08 -29.78
N SER A 1016 14.16 1.09 -30.65
CA SER A 1016 15.39 1.35 -31.39
C SER A 1016 16.48 1.98 -30.53
N LEU A 1017 16.13 2.92 -29.65
CA LEU A 1017 17.10 3.58 -28.79
C LEU A 1017 17.46 2.72 -27.59
N SER A 1018 16.53 1.88 -27.09
CA SER A 1018 16.85 0.89 -26.06
C SER A 1018 17.85 -0.14 -26.57
N LEU A 1019 17.69 -0.64 -27.80
CA LEU A 1019 18.65 -1.51 -28.46
C LEU A 1019 20.02 -0.82 -28.62
N THR A 1020 20.03 0.44 -29.05
CA THR A 1020 21.27 1.25 -29.16
C THR A 1020 21.96 1.40 -27.81
N PHE A 1021 21.19 1.59 -26.74
CA PHE A 1021 21.71 1.71 -25.38
C PHE A 1021 22.40 0.42 -24.97
N VAL A 1022 21.71 -0.70 -25.14
CA VAL A 1022 22.16 -2.03 -24.74
C VAL A 1022 23.42 -2.43 -25.48
N ASP A 1023 23.46 -2.20 -26.80
CA ASP A 1023 24.63 -2.50 -27.63
C ASP A 1023 25.85 -1.69 -27.18
N ALA A 1024 25.72 -0.37 -27.08
CA ALA A 1024 26.81 0.51 -26.65
C ALA A 1024 27.25 0.27 -25.21
N PHE A 1025 26.32 -0.08 -24.31
CA PHE A 1025 26.61 -0.39 -22.92
C PHE A 1025 27.47 -1.65 -22.80
N TYR A 1026 27.05 -2.76 -23.42
CA TYR A 1026 27.83 -4.00 -23.37
C TYR A 1026 29.13 -3.92 -24.15
N GLU A 1027 29.16 -3.24 -25.30
CA GLU A 1027 30.40 -2.99 -26.05
C GLU A 1027 31.44 -2.29 -25.17
N ALA A 1028 31.05 -1.20 -24.50
CA ALA A 1028 31.94 -0.45 -23.62
C ALA A 1028 32.39 -1.28 -22.41
N LEU A 1029 31.45 -1.96 -21.73
CA LEU A 1029 31.75 -2.75 -20.54
C LEU A 1029 32.70 -3.93 -20.86
N LEU A 1030 32.49 -4.61 -22.00
CA LEU A 1030 33.36 -5.69 -22.49
C LEU A 1030 34.72 -5.20 -22.98
N ALA A 1031 34.81 -3.94 -23.41
CA ALA A 1031 36.06 -3.25 -23.72
C ALA A 1031 36.85 -2.80 -22.48
N GLY A 1032 36.33 -3.06 -21.27
CA GLY A 1032 36.99 -2.75 -20.00
C GLY A 1032 36.63 -1.38 -19.42
N ALA A 1033 35.64 -0.69 -19.98
CA ALA A 1033 35.09 0.51 -19.37
C ALA A 1033 34.49 0.18 -18.00
N THR A 1034 34.50 1.15 -17.09
CA THR A 1034 33.77 1.07 -15.84
C THR A 1034 32.27 1.14 -16.07
N LEU A 1035 31.47 0.74 -15.08
CA LEU A 1035 30.01 0.74 -15.13
C LEU A 1035 29.47 2.13 -15.44
N VAL A 1036 30.05 3.17 -14.82
CA VAL A 1036 29.66 4.57 -15.08
C VAL A 1036 30.05 5.03 -16.49
N GLU A 1037 31.22 4.65 -16.99
CA GLU A 1037 31.67 4.99 -18.35
C GLU A 1037 30.82 4.29 -19.41
N ALA A 1038 30.51 3.00 -19.22
CA ALA A 1038 29.64 2.23 -20.10
C ALA A 1038 28.24 2.86 -20.17
N ALA A 1039 27.68 3.23 -19.02
CA ALA A 1039 26.40 3.95 -18.97
C ALA A 1039 26.48 5.31 -19.68
N ALA A 1040 27.52 6.10 -19.44
CA ALA A 1040 27.69 7.42 -20.08
C ALA A 1040 27.83 7.31 -21.61
N LEU A 1041 28.59 6.33 -22.10
CA LEU A 1041 28.74 6.06 -23.53
C LEU A 1041 27.42 5.60 -24.16
N ALA A 1042 26.68 4.72 -23.49
CA ALA A 1042 25.37 4.25 -23.94
C ALA A 1042 24.36 5.40 -24.04
N ARG A 1043 24.28 6.26 -23.02
CA ARG A 1043 23.44 7.47 -23.05
C ARG A 1043 23.79 8.38 -24.22
N LYS A 1044 25.09 8.61 -24.46
CA LYS A 1044 25.56 9.44 -25.56
C LYS A 1044 25.19 8.84 -26.92
N ALA A 1045 25.25 7.51 -27.07
CA ALA A 1045 24.85 6.82 -28.29
C ALA A 1045 23.34 6.96 -28.57
N CYS A 1046 22.52 6.97 -27.52
CA CYS A 1046 21.05 7.12 -27.62
C CYS A 1046 20.56 8.56 -27.73
N ALA A 1047 21.38 9.56 -27.42
CA ALA A 1047 20.99 10.97 -27.40
C ALA A 1047 20.94 11.57 -28.83
N ASP A 1048 20.11 11.01 -29.70
CA ASP A 1048 19.90 11.46 -31.08
C ASP A 1048 18.93 12.65 -31.20
N GLY A 1049 18.25 12.97 -30.09
CA GLY A 1049 17.29 14.06 -29.98
C GLY A 1049 15.87 13.69 -30.39
N SER A 1050 15.54 12.42 -30.63
CA SER A 1050 14.17 12.03 -30.99
C SER A 1050 13.28 11.82 -29.77
N ASP A 1051 13.79 11.27 -28.67
CA ASP A 1051 13.04 11.05 -27.42
C ASP A 1051 13.91 11.09 -26.14
N PHE A 1052 13.31 10.73 -24.99
CA PHE A 1052 13.92 10.79 -23.65
C PHE A 1052 14.53 9.45 -23.17
N THR A 1053 14.66 8.44 -24.02
CA THR A 1053 15.17 7.10 -23.69
C THR A 1053 16.60 7.17 -23.14
N TRP A 1054 17.43 8.10 -23.63
CA TRP A 1054 18.80 8.28 -23.14
C TRP A 1054 18.88 8.74 -21.66
N LEU A 1055 17.82 9.34 -21.12
CA LEU A 1055 17.71 9.71 -19.71
C LEU A 1055 17.02 8.62 -18.86
N ALA A 1056 16.31 7.68 -19.48
CA ALA A 1056 15.41 6.74 -18.81
C ALA A 1056 16.11 5.74 -17.90
N TYR A 1057 17.29 5.27 -18.29
CA TYR A 1057 17.98 4.23 -17.53
C TYR A 1057 18.46 4.77 -16.19
N THR A 1058 18.31 3.98 -15.13
CA THR A 1058 18.98 4.14 -13.85
C THR A 1058 19.94 2.97 -13.65
N VAL A 1059 21.09 3.25 -13.06
CA VAL A 1059 22.18 2.29 -12.90
C VAL A 1059 22.52 2.21 -11.42
N TYR A 1060 22.38 1.05 -10.83
CA TYR A 1060 22.77 0.74 -9.46
C TYR A 1060 24.05 -0.09 -9.48
N GLY A 1061 25.05 0.30 -8.70
CA GLY A 1061 26.30 -0.45 -8.61
C GLY A 1061 27.44 0.38 -8.02
N ASN A 1062 28.64 -0.21 -8.07
CA ASN A 1062 29.87 0.54 -7.86
C ASN A 1062 30.20 1.30 -9.16
N PRO A 1063 30.38 2.64 -9.14
CA PRO A 1063 30.70 3.39 -10.36
C PRO A 1063 31.93 2.85 -11.09
N MET A 1064 32.91 2.36 -10.33
CA MET A 1064 34.18 1.86 -10.84
C MET A 1064 34.17 0.35 -11.14
N ALA A 1065 33.03 -0.33 -11.03
CA ALA A 1065 32.91 -1.74 -11.39
C ALA A 1065 33.27 -1.94 -12.87
N ARG A 1066 34.06 -2.95 -13.19
CA ARG A 1066 34.43 -3.28 -14.58
C ARG A 1066 34.63 -4.78 -14.76
N ILE A 1067 34.60 -5.24 -16.00
CA ILE A 1067 34.93 -6.64 -16.32
C ILE A 1067 36.44 -6.85 -16.27
N VAL A 1068 36.91 -7.82 -15.47
CA VAL A 1068 38.33 -8.15 -15.26
C VAL A 1068 38.60 -9.62 -15.61
N GLY A 1069 39.61 -9.91 -16.43
CA GLY A 1069 40.00 -11.29 -16.79
C GLY A 1069 41.09 -11.34 -17.86
N ALA A 1070 41.80 -12.48 -17.97
CA ALA A 1070 43.02 -12.64 -18.76
C ALA A 1070 42.83 -12.29 -20.24
N ILE A 1071 43.32 -11.11 -20.62
CA ILE A 1071 43.51 -10.72 -22.03
C ILE A 1071 44.64 -11.60 -22.58
N GLY A 1072 44.29 -12.58 -23.41
CA GLY A 1072 45.19 -12.90 -24.51
C GLY A 1072 45.29 -11.64 -25.37
N GLU A 1073 46.48 -11.05 -25.45
CA GLU A 1073 46.78 -9.96 -26.38
C GLU A 1073 46.27 -10.35 -27.78
N GLN A 1074 45.14 -9.79 -28.21
CA GLN A 1074 44.75 -9.47 -29.60
C GLN A 1074 43.25 -9.23 -29.69
N ALA A 1075 42.84 -7.96 -29.62
CA ALA A 1075 41.85 -7.31 -30.48
C ALA A 1075 41.45 -5.96 -29.86
N GLN A 1076 42.16 -4.90 -30.21
CA GLN A 1076 41.60 -3.55 -30.13
C GLN A 1076 40.68 -3.35 -31.35
N PRO A 1077 39.38 -3.09 -31.19
CA PRO A 1077 38.55 -2.67 -32.31
C PRO A 1077 38.84 -1.19 -32.64
N GLU A 1078 39.26 -0.95 -33.87
CA GLU A 1078 39.75 0.32 -34.42
C GLU A 1078 38.66 1.41 -34.61
N ARG A 1079 37.45 1.28 -34.01
CA ARG A 1079 36.30 2.14 -34.32
C ARG A 1079 36.00 3.28 -33.35
N LEU A 1080 36.63 3.37 -32.18
CA LEU A 1080 36.37 4.43 -31.18
C LEU A 1080 37.36 5.62 -31.23
N ARG A 1081 38.04 5.85 -32.35
CA ARG A 1081 38.96 7.00 -32.55
C ARG A 1081 38.42 8.13 -33.45
N LYS A 1082 37.10 8.25 -33.64
CA LYS A 1082 36.50 9.41 -34.33
C LYS A 1082 35.37 10.03 -33.56
#